data_AF-A0A5N4DIK8-F1
#
_entry.id   AF-A0A5N4DIK8-F1
#
_cell.length_a   1.000
_cell.length_b   1.000
_cell.length_c   1.000
_cell.angle_alpha   90.00
_cell.angle_beta   90.00
_cell.angle_gamma   90.00
#
_symmetry.space_group_name_H-M   'P 1'
#
loop_
_entity.id
_entity.type
_entity.pdbx_description
1 polymer ?
#
loop_
_entity_poly.entity_id
_entity_poly.type
_entity_poly.pdbx_seq_one_letter_code
_entity_poly.pdbx_strand_id
1 'polypeptide(L)'
;AITVAVPPSRAPLPPAAPLGLYFSRDAYWEKLYVDQPAGTPLLYVHALRDVPEEVPSFRLGPHLYGAYRTRLHENDWIRIQEDTGLLYLNRSLDHSSWEKLSIRNGGFPLLTVYLQVFLSPASLREGECQWPGCARVYFSFINASFPACGALKPRELCFPETGLSFRIRENRPPGTFHQFRLLPVQFLCPNVSVAYRLLGGESLPFRCAPDSLEVSTRWALDREQREKYELVAVCTVRVGARDEEVMVPFPVTVYDEDDSAPTFLGGVDTASAVVEFKRKEGTVVATLRVFDADVVPASGELLRRYTSTLLPGDAWALQTFRVEHSPNETLAQANGSFVRATVHDYRLVLNRSVPISESRAVQLAVLVNDSDFQGPGEGILLLHFNVSVLPVSLHLPSDYSFTVSRRARRFAQIGKVCVENCQEFSGIHVQYKLQLPSANCSALGMVTSAEDTTGTLFVNDTEVLQRPECTQLQYTVMAIDRPTRRQAQAALFVTVEGTYMAEEPGCPLSCAVSKRRPECEECGGLGSLTGRCEWRQGDGKGITRNFSTCSPSIKTCPDGHCDAVESKDANICPQDCLRSGSIIGGHEPGERRGIKAGFGICNCFPEEKKCFCEPEDSQDLLCDELCRTVIAVAVLFSFIVSVLLSTFCIHRYHKNAHKPPIASAEMTFRRPAQAFPVSYSSSGTRRPSTDSVENQVSVETFKIPFAPFFLLSQEFNWGPGKETT
;
A
#
# COMPACT_ATOMS: atom_id res chain seq x y z
N ALA A 1 -19.21 -13.97 -72.74
CA ALA A 1 -19.94 -14.51 -71.57
C ALA A 1 -20.15 -13.37 -70.60
N ILE A 2 -21.39 -13.13 -70.17
CA ILE A 2 -21.75 -12.05 -69.23
C ILE A 2 -21.93 -12.69 -67.86
N THR A 3 -21.10 -12.35 -66.89
CA THR A 3 -21.27 -12.72 -65.49
C THR A 3 -21.76 -11.51 -64.70
N VAL A 4 -23.05 -11.50 -64.39
CA VAL A 4 -23.67 -10.49 -63.53
C VAL A 4 -23.26 -10.77 -62.09
N ALA A 5 -22.50 -9.85 -61.49
CA ALA A 5 -22.24 -9.87 -60.05
C ALA A 5 -23.45 -9.28 -59.31
N VAL A 6 -24.12 -10.11 -58.50
CA VAL A 6 -25.22 -9.69 -57.63
C VAL A 6 -24.66 -8.82 -56.50
N PRO A 7 -25.26 -7.67 -56.15
CA PRO A 7 -24.80 -6.87 -55.02
C PRO A 7 -25.05 -7.63 -53.71
N PRO A 8 -24.14 -7.55 -52.71
CA PRO A 8 -24.37 -8.16 -51.41
C PRO A 8 -25.63 -7.55 -50.79
N SER A 9 -26.51 -8.42 -50.28
CA SER A 9 -27.70 -8.04 -49.53
C SER A 9 -27.34 -7.07 -48.41
N ARG A 10 -28.15 -6.02 -48.22
CA ARG A 10 -28.08 -5.14 -47.04
C ARG A 10 -27.87 -6.00 -45.80
N ALA A 11 -26.77 -5.76 -45.08
CA ALA A 11 -26.64 -6.28 -43.73
C ALA A 11 -27.87 -5.81 -42.93
N PRO A 12 -28.43 -6.65 -42.03
CA PRO A 12 -29.40 -6.15 -41.07
C PRO A 12 -28.76 -4.98 -40.33
N LEU A 13 -29.53 -3.91 -40.12
CA LEU A 13 -29.16 -2.90 -39.13
C LEU A 13 -28.82 -3.63 -37.83
N PRO A 14 -27.80 -3.18 -37.05
CA PRO A 14 -27.61 -3.71 -35.71
C PRO A 14 -28.93 -3.60 -34.96
N PRO A 15 -29.29 -4.59 -34.10
CA PRO A 15 -30.51 -4.49 -33.32
C PRO A 15 -30.49 -3.16 -32.56
N ALA A 16 -31.59 -2.42 -32.64
CA ALA A 16 -31.76 -1.20 -31.87
C ALA A 16 -31.44 -1.48 -30.40
N ALA A 17 -30.94 -0.46 -29.70
CA ALA A 17 -30.59 -0.55 -28.27
C ALA A 17 -31.73 -1.22 -27.48
N PRO A 18 -31.42 -2.07 -26.49
CA PRO A 18 -32.44 -2.81 -25.76
C PRO A 18 -33.40 -1.84 -25.08
N LEU A 19 -34.67 -1.89 -25.51
CA LEU A 19 -35.80 -1.24 -24.85
C LEU A 19 -35.76 -1.58 -23.35
N GLY A 20 -35.70 -0.54 -22.52
CA GLY A 20 -34.80 -0.44 -21.36
C GLY A 20 -35.45 -0.68 -20.00
N LEU A 21 -36.56 -1.43 -19.94
CA LEU A 21 -37.21 -1.79 -18.68
C LEU A 21 -36.19 -2.25 -17.62
N TYR A 22 -36.25 -1.66 -16.42
CA TYR A 22 -35.31 -1.94 -15.33
C TYR A 22 -36.02 -2.17 -13.99
N PHE A 23 -35.57 -3.16 -13.23
CA PHE A 23 -36.08 -3.37 -11.87
C PHE A 23 -35.66 -2.24 -10.92
N SER A 24 -36.59 -1.83 -10.04
CA SER A 24 -36.29 -0.84 -8.99
C SER A 24 -35.33 -1.36 -7.91
N ARG A 25 -35.10 -2.68 -7.86
CA ARG A 25 -34.20 -3.38 -6.93
C ARG A 25 -33.56 -4.58 -7.63
N ASP A 26 -32.34 -4.95 -7.24
CA ASP A 26 -31.72 -6.21 -7.68
C ASP A 26 -32.03 -7.41 -6.76
N ALA A 27 -32.44 -7.15 -5.51
CA ALA A 27 -32.82 -8.15 -4.53
C ALA A 27 -34.17 -7.83 -3.84
N TYR A 28 -35.07 -8.81 -3.87
CA TYR A 28 -36.33 -8.85 -3.10
C TYR A 28 -36.25 -9.98 -2.06
N TRP A 29 -37.03 -9.90 -0.98
CA TRP A 29 -36.94 -10.80 0.18
C TRP A 29 -38.33 -11.13 0.73
N GLU A 30 -38.56 -12.40 1.07
CA GLU A 30 -39.82 -12.87 1.66
C GLU A 30 -39.61 -14.06 2.61
N LYS A 31 -40.53 -14.25 3.55
CA LYS A 31 -40.56 -15.37 4.50
C LYS A 31 -41.63 -16.39 4.10
N LEU A 32 -41.22 -17.65 3.97
CA LEU A 32 -42.12 -18.76 3.70
C LEU A 32 -42.23 -19.67 4.92
N TYR A 33 -43.44 -20.11 5.22
CA TYR A 33 -43.78 -20.94 6.38
C TYR A 33 -44.36 -22.28 5.92
N VAL A 34 -44.27 -23.29 6.78
CA VAL A 34 -44.87 -24.62 6.52
C VAL A 34 -46.41 -24.49 6.52
N ASP A 35 -47.06 -25.27 5.67
CA ASP A 35 -48.51 -25.35 5.49
C ASP A 35 -49.21 -24.04 5.03
N GLN A 36 -48.46 -23.09 4.45
CA GLN A 36 -49.06 -21.94 3.76
C GLN A 36 -49.95 -22.42 2.60
N PRO A 37 -51.19 -21.89 2.46
CA PRO A 37 -52.13 -22.37 1.47
C PRO A 37 -51.78 -21.93 0.05
N ALA A 38 -52.18 -22.73 -0.94
CA ALA A 38 -52.14 -22.33 -2.34
C ALA A 38 -53.05 -21.11 -2.59
N GLY A 39 -52.64 -20.24 -3.50
CA GLY A 39 -53.26 -18.94 -3.75
C GLY A 39 -52.73 -17.79 -2.88
N THR A 40 -51.86 -18.05 -1.88
CA THR A 40 -51.30 -16.99 -1.03
C THR A 40 -50.44 -16.03 -1.86
N PRO A 41 -50.76 -14.72 -1.89
CA PRO A 41 -49.91 -13.71 -2.53
C PRO A 41 -48.66 -13.46 -1.68
N LEU A 42 -47.50 -13.34 -2.34
CA LEU A 42 -46.20 -13.15 -1.68
C LEU A 42 -45.76 -11.69 -1.78
N LEU A 43 -45.34 -11.24 -2.97
CA LEU A 43 -44.80 -9.89 -3.14
C LEU A 43 -44.98 -9.37 -4.56
N TYR A 44 -44.94 -8.05 -4.71
CA TYR A 44 -44.82 -7.38 -6.00
C TYR A 44 -43.35 -7.14 -6.35
N VAL A 45 -42.97 -7.47 -7.58
CA VAL A 45 -41.79 -6.87 -8.24
C VAL A 45 -42.23 -5.64 -9.03
N HIS A 46 -41.36 -4.64 -9.12
CA HIS A 46 -41.62 -3.42 -9.89
C HIS A 46 -40.50 -3.19 -10.89
N ALA A 47 -40.89 -2.90 -12.13
CA ALA A 47 -39.98 -2.40 -13.16
C ALA A 47 -40.44 -1.00 -13.58
N LEU A 48 -39.46 -0.11 -13.67
CA LEU A 48 -39.61 1.21 -14.26
C LEU A 48 -39.29 1.12 -15.76
N ARG A 49 -39.80 2.09 -16.52
CA ARG A 49 -39.70 2.18 -17.97
C ARG A 49 -38.75 3.29 -18.38
N ASP A 50 -38.02 3.07 -19.47
CA ASP A 50 -37.13 4.07 -20.04
C ASP A 50 -37.85 4.95 -21.05
N VAL A 51 -38.89 4.43 -21.72
CA VAL A 51 -39.78 5.20 -22.62
C VAL A 51 -41.27 4.97 -22.32
N PRO A 52 -42.18 5.92 -22.65
CA PRO A 52 -43.59 5.83 -22.26
C PRO A 52 -44.37 4.64 -22.85
N GLU A 53 -43.93 4.10 -23.99
CA GLU A 53 -44.60 3.02 -24.74
C GLU A 53 -44.30 1.61 -24.19
N GLU A 54 -43.31 1.48 -23.29
CA GLU A 54 -42.94 0.20 -22.70
C GLU A 54 -43.97 -0.30 -21.67
N VAL A 55 -44.29 -1.59 -21.77
CA VAL A 55 -45.12 -2.31 -20.79
C VAL A 55 -44.26 -3.40 -20.14
N PRO A 56 -44.08 -3.41 -18.82
CA PRO A 56 -43.32 -4.44 -18.15
C PRO A 56 -44.04 -5.80 -18.21
N SER A 57 -43.32 -6.84 -18.61
CA SER A 57 -43.79 -8.23 -18.57
C SER A 57 -42.75 -9.09 -17.86
N PHE A 58 -43.17 -9.77 -16.80
CA PHE A 58 -42.27 -10.50 -15.90
C PHE A 58 -42.31 -12.01 -16.14
N ARG A 59 -41.12 -12.64 -16.22
CA ARG A 59 -40.99 -14.11 -16.30
C ARG A 59 -40.12 -14.66 -15.18
N LEU A 60 -40.53 -15.77 -14.59
CA LEU A 60 -39.75 -16.52 -13.59
C LEU A 60 -38.75 -17.48 -14.26
N GLY A 61 -37.54 -17.55 -13.72
CA GLY A 61 -36.58 -18.59 -14.04
C GLY A 61 -37.06 -19.97 -13.59
N PRO A 62 -36.76 -21.05 -14.34
CA PRO A 62 -37.31 -22.38 -14.07
C PRO A 62 -36.72 -23.08 -12.84
N HIS A 63 -35.60 -22.61 -12.28
CA HIS A 63 -34.89 -23.29 -11.19
C HIS A 63 -34.90 -22.48 -9.88
N LEU A 64 -35.06 -23.19 -8.75
CA LEU A 64 -34.73 -22.71 -7.42
C LEU A 64 -33.22 -22.83 -7.19
N TYR A 65 -32.58 -21.73 -6.78
CA TYR A 65 -31.15 -21.67 -6.49
C TYR A 65 -30.89 -21.61 -4.99
N GLY A 66 -29.91 -22.38 -4.52
CA GLY A 66 -29.42 -22.36 -3.14
C GLY A 66 -28.18 -21.48 -2.99
N ALA A 67 -27.39 -21.77 -1.95
CA ALA A 67 -26.11 -21.10 -1.74
C ALA A 67 -25.18 -21.25 -2.96
N TYR A 68 -24.33 -20.24 -3.20
CA TYR A 68 -23.27 -20.24 -4.23
C TYR A 68 -23.73 -20.54 -5.67
N ARG A 69 -24.95 -20.13 -6.06
CA ARG A 69 -25.58 -20.38 -7.38
C ARG A 69 -25.89 -21.85 -7.69
N THR A 70 -25.93 -22.72 -6.68
CA THR A 70 -26.28 -24.15 -6.85
C THR A 70 -27.74 -24.31 -7.28
N ARG A 71 -28.04 -25.04 -8.37
CA ARG A 71 -29.42 -25.38 -8.76
C ARG A 71 -29.95 -26.49 -7.84
N LEU A 72 -31.04 -26.26 -7.10
CA LEU A 72 -31.60 -27.21 -6.12
C LEU A 72 -32.75 -28.05 -6.70
N HIS A 73 -33.73 -27.40 -7.33
CA HIS A 73 -34.93 -28.04 -7.88
C HIS A 73 -35.53 -27.16 -9.00
N GLU A 74 -36.42 -27.72 -9.81
CA GLU A 74 -37.30 -26.94 -10.69
C GLU A 74 -38.39 -26.22 -9.86
N ASN A 75 -38.91 -25.08 -10.33
CA ASN A 75 -39.87 -24.27 -9.59
C ASN A 75 -41.33 -24.73 -9.82
N ASP A 76 -41.79 -25.65 -8.98
CA ASP A 76 -43.18 -26.14 -8.96
C ASP A 76 -44.15 -25.32 -8.10
N TRP A 77 -43.63 -24.56 -7.14
CA TRP A 77 -44.44 -23.97 -6.05
C TRP A 77 -44.80 -22.50 -6.25
N ILE A 78 -43.94 -21.69 -6.86
CA ILE A 78 -44.13 -20.23 -6.97
C ILE A 78 -44.43 -19.85 -8.42
N ARG A 79 -45.48 -19.07 -8.63
CA ARG A 79 -45.83 -18.49 -9.94
C ARG A 79 -45.81 -16.97 -9.89
N ILE A 80 -45.78 -16.34 -11.05
CA ILE A 80 -45.82 -14.89 -11.23
C ILE A 80 -46.96 -14.54 -12.19
N GLN A 81 -47.66 -13.45 -11.91
CA GLN A 81 -48.58 -12.83 -12.87
C GLN A 81 -47.80 -11.86 -13.76
N GLU A 82 -47.84 -12.09 -15.08
CA GLU A 82 -46.93 -11.42 -16.03
C GLU A 82 -47.15 -9.90 -16.12
N ASP A 83 -48.39 -9.42 -15.99
CA ASP A 83 -48.74 -7.99 -16.12
C ASP A 83 -48.51 -7.16 -14.85
N THR A 84 -48.72 -7.78 -13.67
CA THR A 84 -48.71 -7.07 -12.38
C THR A 84 -47.43 -7.26 -11.59
N GLY A 85 -46.60 -8.24 -11.95
CA GLY A 85 -45.41 -8.62 -11.17
C GLY A 85 -45.73 -9.27 -9.82
N LEU A 86 -46.96 -9.75 -9.61
CA LEU A 86 -47.35 -10.44 -8.38
C LEU A 86 -46.79 -11.87 -8.35
N LEU A 87 -45.90 -12.17 -7.40
CA LEU A 87 -45.52 -13.54 -7.07
C LEU A 87 -46.51 -14.13 -6.06
N TYR A 88 -46.88 -15.40 -6.24
CA TYR A 88 -47.82 -16.11 -5.38
C TYR A 88 -47.52 -17.61 -5.30
N LEU A 89 -48.00 -18.27 -4.23
CA LEU A 89 -47.92 -19.72 -4.07
C LEU A 89 -48.97 -20.42 -4.93
N ASN A 90 -48.53 -21.25 -5.87
CA ASN A 90 -49.38 -22.12 -6.69
C ASN A 90 -49.68 -23.46 -6.01
N ARG A 91 -48.80 -23.91 -5.10
CA ARG A 91 -48.95 -25.12 -4.28
C ARG A 91 -48.61 -24.80 -2.83
N SER A 92 -49.23 -25.52 -1.89
CA SER A 92 -48.86 -25.45 -0.48
C SER A 92 -47.47 -26.03 -0.22
N LEU A 93 -46.82 -25.55 0.84
CA LEU A 93 -45.48 -25.98 1.25
C LEU A 93 -45.60 -27.00 2.38
N ASP A 94 -45.57 -28.29 2.02
CA ASP A 94 -45.59 -29.38 2.98
C ASP A 94 -44.19 -29.67 3.55
N HIS A 95 -44.15 -30.26 4.75
CA HIS A 95 -42.92 -30.59 5.45
C HIS A 95 -41.99 -31.53 4.66
N SER A 96 -42.53 -32.37 3.74
CA SER A 96 -41.70 -33.25 2.90
C SER A 96 -41.00 -32.49 1.76
N SER A 97 -41.61 -31.41 1.23
CA SER A 97 -40.96 -30.54 0.25
C SER A 97 -39.82 -29.73 0.88
N TRP A 98 -40.02 -29.26 2.12
CA TRP A 98 -38.96 -28.58 2.89
C TRP A 98 -37.74 -29.46 3.12
N GLU A 99 -37.92 -30.69 3.62
CA GLU A 99 -36.81 -31.64 3.84
C GLU A 99 -36.03 -31.95 2.55
N LYS A 100 -36.73 -32.14 1.42
CA LYS A 100 -36.10 -32.39 0.11
C LYS A 100 -35.20 -31.23 -0.35
N LEU A 101 -35.60 -29.98 -0.09
CA LEU A 101 -34.81 -28.80 -0.39
C LEU A 101 -33.65 -28.63 0.61
N SER A 102 -33.88 -28.94 1.89
CA SER A 102 -32.88 -28.94 2.97
C SER A 102 -31.68 -29.84 2.67
N ILE A 103 -31.96 -31.10 2.35
CA ILE A 103 -30.95 -32.11 2.03
C ILE A 103 -30.10 -31.68 0.83
N ARG A 104 -30.73 -31.13 -0.22
CA ARG A 104 -30.03 -30.69 -1.44
C ARG A 104 -29.16 -29.45 -1.24
N ASN A 105 -29.44 -28.63 -0.23
CA ASN A 105 -28.65 -27.44 0.10
C ASN A 105 -27.47 -27.75 1.05
N GLY A 106 -27.17 -29.02 1.33
CA GLY A 106 -26.01 -29.42 2.13
C GLY A 106 -26.20 -29.38 3.65
N GLY A 107 -27.43 -29.35 4.15
CA GLY A 107 -27.73 -29.49 5.58
C GLY A 107 -27.61 -28.21 6.43
N PHE A 108 -27.56 -27.03 5.80
CA PHE A 108 -27.63 -25.76 6.54
C PHE A 108 -29.04 -25.51 7.10
N PRO A 109 -29.19 -25.14 8.39
CA PRO A 109 -30.49 -25.10 9.07
C PRO A 109 -31.40 -23.91 8.69
N LEU A 110 -30.85 -22.88 8.04
CA LEU A 110 -31.61 -21.76 7.51
C LEU A 110 -31.58 -21.80 5.97
N LEU A 111 -32.67 -22.27 5.37
CA LEU A 111 -32.83 -22.34 3.93
C LEU A 111 -33.22 -20.96 3.36
N THR A 112 -32.21 -20.16 3.02
CA THR A 112 -32.39 -19.05 2.08
C THR A 112 -32.12 -19.57 0.67
N VAL A 113 -33.19 -19.69 -0.13
CA VAL A 113 -33.12 -19.98 -1.57
C VAL A 113 -33.51 -18.74 -2.37
N TYR A 114 -33.27 -18.72 -3.67
CA TYR A 114 -33.74 -17.63 -4.52
C TYR A 114 -34.23 -18.08 -5.90
N LEU A 115 -35.16 -17.31 -6.45
CA LEU A 115 -35.57 -17.34 -7.84
C LEU A 115 -34.98 -16.16 -8.61
N GLN A 116 -34.92 -16.30 -9.93
CA GLN A 116 -34.54 -15.23 -10.85
C GLN A 116 -35.80 -14.74 -11.56
N VAL A 117 -35.98 -13.42 -11.67
CA VAL A 117 -37.09 -12.79 -12.40
C VAL A 117 -36.50 -11.95 -13.52
N PHE A 118 -36.97 -12.19 -14.74
CA PHE A 118 -36.50 -11.54 -15.97
C PHE A 118 -37.57 -10.62 -16.55
N LEU A 119 -37.14 -9.56 -17.25
CA LEU A 119 -38.01 -8.67 -18.00
C LEU A 119 -38.08 -9.09 -19.46
N SER A 120 -39.29 -9.28 -19.98
CA SER A 120 -39.54 -9.47 -21.41
C SER A 120 -39.27 -8.18 -22.19
N PRO A 121 -38.71 -8.23 -23.42
CA PRO A 121 -38.46 -9.41 -24.25
C PRO A 121 -37.03 -9.99 -24.12
N ALA A 122 -36.27 -9.66 -23.07
CA ALA A 122 -34.85 -10.02 -22.97
C ALA A 122 -34.61 -11.51 -23.21
N SER A 123 -33.71 -11.83 -24.15
CA SER A 123 -33.38 -13.20 -24.51
C SER A 123 -32.82 -13.96 -23.29
N LEU A 124 -33.37 -15.14 -23.01
CA LEU A 124 -33.13 -15.91 -21.80
C LEU A 124 -31.69 -16.47 -21.69
N ARG A 125 -30.70 -15.61 -21.43
CA ARG A 125 -29.32 -16.01 -21.12
C ARG A 125 -29.23 -16.47 -19.67
N GLU A 126 -29.62 -17.72 -19.41
CA GLU A 126 -29.66 -18.35 -18.07
C GLU A 126 -28.35 -18.29 -17.25
N GLY A 127 -27.22 -17.95 -17.88
CA GLY A 127 -25.91 -17.90 -17.21
C GLY A 127 -25.74 -16.74 -16.24
N GLU A 128 -26.33 -15.57 -16.52
CA GLU A 128 -26.02 -14.32 -15.80
C GLU A 128 -27.25 -13.45 -15.53
N CYS A 129 -27.98 -13.77 -14.46
CA CYS A 129 -28.96 -12.86 -13.88
C CYS A 129 -28.25 -11.66 -13.22
N GLN A 130 -28.25 -10.52 -13.91
CA GLN A 130 -27.73 -9.22 -13.46
C GLN A 130 -28.79 -8.12 -13.66
N TRP A 131 -28.75 -7.08 -12.82
CA TRP A 131 -29.49 -5.83 -13.02
C TRP A 131 -28.94 -5.11 -14.26
N PRO A 132 -29.76 -4.41 -15.09
CA PRO A 132 -31.18 -4.09 -14.89
C PRO A 132 -32.18 -5.17 -15.34
N GLY A 133 -31.78 -6.07 -16.25
CA GLY A 133 -32.72 -7.01 -16.91
C GLY A 133 -33.16 -8.22 -16.09
N CYS A 134 -32.50 -8.49 -14.95
CA CYS A 134 -32.85 -9.56 -14.02
C CYS A 134 -32.71 -9.13 -12.55
N ALA A 135 -33.69 -9.51 -11.73
CA ALA A 135 -33.67 -9.37 -10.28
C ALA A 135 -33.74 -10.75 -9.60
N ARG A 136 -33.22 -10.84 -8.37
CA ARG A 136 -33.28 -12.06 -7.55
C ARG A 136 -34.29 -11.89 -6.43
N VAL A 137 -35.12 -12.92 -6.23
CA VAL A 137 -36.11 -12.94 -5.15
C VAL A 137 -35.71 -14.03 -4.17
N TYR A 138 -35.31 -13.62 -2.98
CA TYR A 138 -34.85 -14.49 -1.90
C TYR A 138 -36.02 -14.90 -1.02
N PHE A 139 -36.08 -16.19 -0.68
CA PHE A 139 -37.08 -16.79 0.18
C PHE A 139 -36.40 -17.44 1.37
N SER A 140 -36.69 -16.93 2.57
CA SER A 140 -36.25 -17.52 3.84
C SER A 140 -37.30 -18.50 4.32
N PHE A 141 -37.02 -19.80 4.22
CA PHE A 141 -37.92 -20.86 4.67
C PHE A 141 -37.79 -21.08 6.18
N ILE A 142 -38.91 -20.95 6.88
CA ILE A 142 -39.02 -21.14 8.33
C ILE A 142 -39.68 -22.50 8.59
N ASN A 143 -39.02 -23.36 9.35
CA ASN A 143 -39.56 -24.68 9.74
C ASN A 143 -40.57 -24.57 10.89
N ALA A 144 -41.65 -23.83 10.66
CA ALA A 144 -42.80 -23.68 11.53
C ALA A 144 -44.01 -23.24 10.69
N SER A 145 -45.22 -23.46 11.20
CA SER A 145 -46.42 -22.85 10.65
C SER A 145 -46.43 -21.33 10.86
N PHE A 146 -47.26 -20.62 10.10
CA PHE A 146 -47.40 -19.16 10.25
C PHE A 146 -47.87 -18.81 11.68
N PRO A 147 -47.23 -17.85 12.38
CA PRO A 147 -47.56 -17.50 13.75
C PRO A 147 -48.94 -16.84 13.86
N ALA A 148 -49.58 -16.96 15.02
CA ALA A 148 -50.84 -16.27 15.28
C ALA A 148 -50.66 -14.75 15.21
N CYS A 149 -51.62 -14.04 14.61
CA CYS A 149 -51.54 -12.59 14.33
C CYS A 149 -51.22 -11.73 15.57
N GLY A 150 -51.69 -12.12 16.76
CA GLY A 150 -51.41 -11.41 18.02
C GLY A 150 -50.02 -11.69 18.64
N ALA A 151 -49.26 -12.63 18.08
CA ALA A 151 -47.88 -12.93 18.49
C ALA A 151 -46.84 -12.19 17.63
N LEU A 152 -47.24 -11.66 16.46
CA LEU A 152 -46.39 -10.85 15.60
C LEU A 152 -46.21 -9.45 16.18
N LYS A 153 -44.98 -8.94 16.17
CA LYS A 153 -44.70 -7.57 16.61
C LYS A 153 -45.13 -6.58 15.52
N PRO A 154 -45.54 -5.34 15.86
CA PRO A 154 -45.85 -4.31 14.86
C PRO A 154 -44.76 -4.10 13.81
N ARG A 155 -43.47 -4.20 14.16
CA ARG A 155 -42.37 -4.15 13.17
C ARG A 155 -42.42 -5.27 12.14
N GLU A 156 -42.78 -6.49 12.54
CA GLU A 156 -42.90 -7.68 11.68
C GLU A 156 -44.18 -7.64 10.83
N LEU A 157 -45.21 -6.91 11.28
CA LEU A 157 -46.43 -6.61 10.52
C LEU A 157 -46.25 -5.50 9.47
N CYS A 158 -45.25 -4.63 9.67
CA CYS A 158 -45.01 -3.44 8.86
C CYS A 158 -43.96 -3.62 7.74
N PHE A 159 -42.79 -4.17 8.07
CA PHE A 159 -41.63 -4.14 7.18
C PHE A 159 -40.84 -5.45 7.24
N PRO A 160 -40.18 -5.86 6.13
CA PRO A 160 -39.26 -6.99 6.16
C PRO A 160 -38.03 -6.68 7.03
N GLU A 161 -37.32 -7.72 7.47
CA GLU A 161 -36.09 -7.58 8.26
C GLU A 161 -34.94 -6.96 7.45
N THR A 162 -34.89 -7.22 6.15
CA THR A 162 -33.89 -6.66 5.24
C THR A 162 -34.24 -5.23 4.86
N GLY A 163 -33.24 -4.34 4.93
CA GLY A 163 -33.39 -2.94 4.55
C GLY A 163 -33.93 -2.75 3.13
N LEU A 164 -34.69 -1.67 2.95
CA LEU A 164 -35.11 -1.20 1.64
C LEU A 164 -33.96 -0.41 1.01
N SER A 165 -33.79 -0.56 -0.30
CA SER A 165 -32.90 0.25 -1.13
C SER A 165 -33.41 0.19 -2.57
N PHE A 166 -33.44 1.35 -3.23
CA PHE A 166 -34.02 1.50 -4.56
C PHE A 166 -33.06 2.16 -5.53
N ARG A 167 -33.15 1.75 -6.80
CA ARG A 167 -32.38 2.27 -7.93
C ARG A 167 -33.36 2.88 -8.92
N ILE A 168 -33.15 4.16 -9.25
CA ILE A 168 -33.94 4.90 -10.24
C ILE A 168 -32.96 5.54 -11.20
N ARG A 169 -33.06 5.26 -12.51
CA ARG A 169 -32.33 6.00 -13.54
C ARG A 169 -32.85 7.42 -13.62
N GLU A 170 -31.97 8.38 -13.81
CA GLU A 170 -32.38 9.76 -14.08
C GLU A 170 -32.95 9.97 -15.47
N ASN A 171 -33.54 11.14 -15.70
CA ASN A 171 -34.15 11.58 -16.95
C ASN A 171 -35.26 10.65 -17.51
N ARG A 172 -35.61 9.57 -16.81
CA ARG A 172 -36.64 8.59 -17.20
C ARG A 172 -38.05 8.98 -16.76
N PRO A 173 -39.10 8.53 -17.49
CA PRO A 173 -40.49 8.78 -17.12
C PRO A 173 -40.83 8.31 -15.69
N PRO A 174 -41.58 9.09 -14.90
CA PRO A 174 -41.97 8.68 -13.55
C PRO A 174 -42.88 7.44 -13.54
N GLY A 175 -42.81 6.66 -12.47
CA GLY A 175 -43.55 5.41 -12.31
C GLY A 175 -43.61 4.89 -10.86
N THR A 176 -44.36 3.82 -10.64
CA THR A 176 -44.43 3.10 -9.36
C THR A 176 -43.24 2.15 -9.20
N PHE A 177 -42.51 2.26 -8.10
CA PHE A 177 -41.27 1.48 -7.86
C PHE A 177 -41.30 0.64 -6.58
N HIS A 178 -42.29 0.85 -5.70
CA HIS A 178 -42.47 0.11 -4.46
C HIS A 178 -43.95 0.09 -4.01
N GLN A 179 -44.29 -0.85 -3.13
CA GLN A 179 -45.61 -1.03 -2.55
C GLN A 179 -45.43 -1.56 -1.11
N PHE A 180 -46.16 -0.98 -0.15
CA PHE A 180 -45.92 -1.22 1.30
C PHE A 180 -46.63 -2.43 1.93
N ARG A 181 -47.58 -3.09 1.25
CA ARG A 181 -48.37 -4.19 1.84
C ARG A 181 -47.52 -5.47 1.88
N LEU A 182 -47.29 -6.01 3.06
CA LEU A 182 -46.84 -7.40 3.23
C LEU A 182 -48.01 -8.34 2.92
N LEU A 183 -48.05 -8.87 1.69
CA LEU A 183 -49.22 -9.58 1.18
C LEU A 183 -49.58 -10.85 1.98
N PRO A 184 -48.64 -11.69 2.46
CA PRO A 184 -48.96 -12.83 3.31
C PRO A 184 -49.56 -12.41 4.65
N VAL A 185 -49.05 -11.32 5.23
CA VAL A 185 -49.56 -10.78 6.50
C VAL A 185 -50.98 -10.23 6.32
N GLN A 186 -51.24 -9.46 5.26
CA GLN A 186 -52.59 -8.96 4.99
C GLN A 186 -53.58 -10.10 4.67
N PHE A 187 -53.12 -11.15 3.99
CA PHE A 187 -53.94 -12.32 3.63
C PHE A 187 -54.29 -13.19 4.84
N LEU A 188 -53.33 -13.43 5.74
CA LEU A 188 -53.51 -14.30 6.91
C LEU A 188 -54.02 -13.55 8.15
N CYS A 189 -53.81 -12.23 8.23
CA CYS A 189 -54.23 -11.36 9.34
C CYS A 189 -55.07 -10.15 8.86
N PRO A 190 -56.20 -10.35 8.14
CA PRO A 190 -56.98 -9.28 7.51
C PRO A 190 -57.63 -8.29 8.50
N ASN A 191 -57.72 -8.67 9.79
CA ASN A 191 -58.32 -7.83 10.84
C ASN A 191 -57.35 -6.79 11.43
N VAL A 192 -56.08 -6.80 11.03
CA VAL A 192 -55.07 -5.82 11.47
C VAL A 192 -55.10 -4.62 10.55
N SER A 193 -55.56 -3.46 11.03
CA SER A 193 -55.51 -2.23 10.24
C SER A 193 -54.13 -1.59 10.33
N VAL A 194 -53.45 -1.50 9.18
CA VAL A 194 -52.12 -0.91 9.01
C VAL A 194 -52.21 0.25 8.02
N ALA A 195 -51.65 1.41 8.39
CA ALA A 195 -51.52 2.57 7.52
C ALA A 195 -50.05 2.92 7.27
N TYR A 196 -49.71 3.49 6.12
CA TYR A 196 -48.34 3.89 5.79
C TYR A 196 -48.26 5.35 5.33
N ARG A 197 -47.17 6.02 5.70
CA ARG A 197 -46.85 7.40 5.29
C ARG A 197 -45.35 7.52 5.00
N LEU A 198 -45.00 8.36 4.02
CA LEU A 198 -43.61 8.65 3.66
C LEU A 198 -43.23 10.04 4.17
N LEU A 199 -42.47 10.11 5.26
CA LEU A 199 -41.95 11.38 5.78
C LEU A 199 -40.90 11.97 4.84
N GLY A 200 -40.95 13.29 4.68
CA GLY A 200 -40.14 14.03 3.68
C GLY A 200 -40.65 13.91 2.24
N GLY A 201 -41.52 12.92 1.92
CA GLY A 201 -42.01 12.72 0.56
C GLY A 201 -42.81 13.91 0.00
N GLU A 202 -43.61 14.59 0.82
CA GLU A 202 -44.54 15.63 0.35
C GLU A 202 -43.86 16.83 -0.32
N SER A 203 -42.68 17.22 0.18
CA SER A 203 -41.82 18.29 -0.32
C SER A 203 -40.74 17.81 -1.31
N LEU A 204 -40.78 16.53 -1.69
CA LEU A 204 -39.81 15.85 -2.55
C LEU A 204 -40.52 15.22 -3.76
N PRO A 205 -39.79 14.67 -4.75
CA PRO A 205 -40.41 14.05 -5.93
C PRO A 205 -41.23 12.77 -5.65
N PHE A 206 -41.39 12.32 -4.40
CA PHE A 206 -42.00 11.04 -4.05
C PHE A 206 -43.42 11.20 -3.54
N ARG A 207 -44.30 10.23 -3.83
CA ARG A 207 -45.65 10.16 -3.26
C ARG A 207 -46.02 8.73 -2.90
N CYS A 208 -46.74 8.57 -1.78
CA CYS A 208 -47.47 7.35 -1.46
C CYS A 208 -48.94 7.57 -1.83
N ALA A 209 -49.53 6.66 -2.61
CA ALA A 209 -50.96 6.72 -2.93
C ALA A 209 -51.79 6.20 -1.74
N PRO A 210 -52.83 6.91 -1.28
CA PRO A 210 -53.53 6.58 -0.04
C PRO A 210 -54.26 5.22 -0.11
N ASP A 211 -54.88 4.91 -1.26
CA ASP A 211 -55.75 3.73 -1.40
C ASP A 211 -55.00 2.46 -1.83
N SER A 212 -53.92 2.58 -2.62
CA SER A 212 -53.12 1.44 -3.08
C SER A 212 -51.86 1.19 -2.25
N LEU A 213 -51.39 2.17 -1.47
CA LEU A 213 -50.12 2.14 -0.74
C LEU A 213 -48.90 1.90 -1.66
N GLU A 214 -49.02 2.33 -2.92
CA GLU A 214 -47.94 2.36 -3.91
C GLU A 214 -47.10 3.64 -3.77
N VAL A 215 -45.79 3.49 -3.95
CA VAL A 215 -44.84 4.60 -3.99
C VAL A 215 -44.40 4.88 -5.42
N SER A 216 -44.61 6.12 -5.87
CA SER A 216 -44.25 6.59 -7.20
C SER A 216 -43.50 7.91 -7.16
N THR A 217 -42.76 8.20 -8.22
CA THR A 217 -42.19 9.53 -8.50
C THR A 217 -43.23 10.45 -9.16
N ARG A 218 -43.07 11.77 -8.97
CA ARG A 218 -43.95 12.83 -9.51
C ARG A 218 -43.44 13.39 -10.85
N TRP A 219 -42.12 13.53 -10.96
CA TRP A 219 -41.38 13.99 -12.15
C TRP A 219 -40.11 13.15 -12.30
N ALA A 220 -39.41 13.27 -13.45
CA ALA A 220 -38.12 12.62 -13.67
C ALA A 220 -37.09 13.12 -12.65
N LEU A 221 -36.17 12.24 -12.23
CA LEU A 221 -35.06 12.62 -11.35
C LEU A 221 -33.84 12.99 -12.19
N ASP A 222 -32.89 13.67 -11.56
CA ASP A 222 -31.64 14.19 -12.09
C ASP A 222 -30.62 14.07 -10.93
N ARG A 223 -29.48 13.44 -11.20
CA ARG A 223 -28.48 13.02 -10.22
C ARG A 223 -27.49 14.15 -9.95
N GLU A 224 -27.21 14.98 -10.95
CA GLU A 224 -26.35 16.18 -10.91
C GLU A 224 -26.96 17.21 -9.96
N GLN A 225 -28.29 17.26 -9.86
CA GLN A 225 -29.02 17.98 -8.83
C GLN A 225 -28.96 17.27 -7.48
N ARG A 226 -29.18 15.94 -7.42
CA ARG A 226 -29.16 15.15 -6.17
C ARG A 226 -29.08 13.63 -6.35
N GLU A 227 -27.90 13.05 -6.12
CA GLU A 227 -27.68 11.58 -6.21
C GLU A 227 -28.46 10.72 -5.19
N LYS A 228 -28.84 11.26 -4.01
CA LYS A 228 -29.39 10.47 -2.89
C LYS A 228 -30.56 11.15 -2.17
N TYR A 229 -31.61 10.37 -1.93
CA TYR A 229 -32.76 10.76 -1.13
C TYR A 229 -32.93 9.81 0.06
N GLU A 230 -32.65 10.33 1.26
CA GLU A 230 -32.86 9.61 2.53
C GLU A 230 -34.24 9.98 3.08
N LEU A 231 -35.20 9.08 2.89
CA LEU A 231 -36.58 9.24 3.37
C LEU A 231 -36.84 8.33 4.57
N VAL A 232 -37.96 8.53 5.26
CA VAL A 232 -38.40 7.64 6.35
C VAL A 232 -39.81 7.14 6.04
N ALA A 233 -39.95 5.83 5.89
CA ALA A 233 -41.24 5.17 5.83
C ALA A 233 -41.77 4.96 7.26
N VAL A 234 -43.00 5.42 7.51
CA VAL A 234 -43.71 5.25 8.78
C VAL A 234 -44.89 4.32 8.54
N CYS A 235 -44.99 3.30 9.37
CA CYS A 235 -46.10 2.38 9.43
C CYS A 235 -46.82 2.55 10.78
N THR A 236 -48.13 2.66 10.76
CA THR A 236 -48.98 2.80 11.95
C THR A 236 -49.87 1.57 12.07
N VAL A 237 -49.69 0.78 13.13
CA VAL A 237 -50.47 -0.44 13.39
C VAL A 237 -51.44 -0.18 14.54
N ARG A 238 -52.72 -0.46 14.32
CA ARG A 238 -53.74 -0.36 15.37
C ARG A 238 -53.76 -1.64 16.22
N VAL A 239 -53.33 -1.54 17.47
CA VAL A 239 -53.31 -2.64 18.44
C VAL A 239 -54.35 -2.36 19.53
N GLY A 240 -55.56 -2.86 19.31
CA GLY A 240 -56.71 -2.60 20.19
C GLY A 240 -57.13 -1.13 20.17
N ALA A 241 -56.89 -0.42 21.27
CA ALA A 241 -57.25 1.00 21.44
C ALA A 241 -56.06 1.97 21.33
N ARG A 242 -54.86 1.47 20.95
CA ARG A 242 -53.65 2.27 20.75
C ARG A 242 -53.10 2.04 19.35
N ASP A 243 -52.48 3.08 18.81
CA ASP A 243 -51.75 3.02 17.55
C ASP A 243 -50.25 2.99 17.87
N GLU A 244 -49.50 2.05 17.30
CA GLU A 244 -48.04 1.99 17.40
C GLU A 244 -47.40 2.37 16.06
N GLU A 245 -46.42 3.27 16.10
CA GLU A 245 -45.67 3.71 14.92
C GLU A 245 -44.31 3.00 14.81
N VAL A 246 -44.00 2.51 13.60
CA VAL A 246 -42.72 1.89 13.23
C VAL A 246 -42.09 2.72 12.13
N MET A 247 -40.86 3.20 12.34
CA MET A 247 -40.11 4.01 11.38
C MET A 247 -38.94 3.20 10.80
N VAL A 248 -38.77 3.25 9.47
CA VAL A 248 -37.71 2.55 8.73
C VAL A 248 -37.07 3.48 7.69
N PRO A 249 -35.73 3.52 7.57
CA PRO A 249 -35.05 4.25 6.49
C PRO A 249 -35.47 3.77 5.11
N PHE A 250 -35.70 4.72 4.21
CA PHE A 250 -36.13 4.48 2.83
C PHE A 250 -35.18 5.22 1.87
N PRO A 251 -33.99 4.65 1.61
CA PRO A 251 -32.99 5.26 0.74
C PRO A 251 -33.31 5.00 -0.74
N VAL A 252 -33.35 6.07 -1.53
CA VAL A 252 -33.43 6.03 -2.99
C VAL A 252 -32.15 6.61 -3.56
N THR A 253 -31.47 5.81 -4.40
CA THR A 253 -30.27 6.23 -5.14
C THR A 253 -30.65 6.50 -6.59
N VAL A 254 -30.31 7.70 -7.08
CA VAL A 254 -30.40 8.03 -8.50
C VAL A 254 -29.17 7.48 -9.21
N TYR A 255 -29.39 6.83 -10.35
CA TYR A 255 -28.36 6.22 -11.18
C TYR A 255 -28.02 7.12 -12.36
N ASP A 256 -26.72 7.29 -12.51
CA ASP A 256 -26.00 8.07 -13.52
C ASP A 256 -26.27 7.56 -14.95
N GLU A 257 -26.57 8.49 -15.84
CA GLU A 257 -26.54 8.31 -17.30
C GLU A 257 -25.63 9.38 -17.93
N ASP A 258 -25.03 9.04 -19.07
CA ASP A 258 -24.01 9.85 -19.74
C ASP A 258 -24.67 11.00 -20.52
N ASP A 259 -25.02 12.08 -19.79
CA ASP A 259 -25.86 13.18 -20.26
C ASP A 259 -25.15 14.55 -20.25
N SER A 260 -23.99 14.63 -19.61
CA SER A 260 -23.19 15.85 -19.48
C SER A 260 -21.93 15.79 -20.34
N ALA A 261 -21.71 16.84 -21.13
CA ALA A 261 -20.53 16.91 -21.99
C ALA A 261 -19.31 17.41 -21.20
N PRO A 262 -18.09 16.92 -21.49
CA PRO A 262 -16.87 17.36 -20.81
C PRO A 262 -16.61 18.86 -20.97
N THR A 263 -16.32 19.56 -19.85
CA THR A 263 -16.19 21.03 -19.80
C THR A 263 -14.80 21.51 -19.32
N PHE A 264 -14.38 22.69 -19.75
CA PHE A 264 -13.16 23.32 -19.26
C PHE A 264 -13.35 23.93 -17.86
N LEU A 265 -12.51 23.53 -16.90
CA LEU A 265 -12.47 24.21 -15.60
C LEU A 265 -12.01 25.65 -15.75
N GLY A 266 -12.89 26.61 -15.43
CA GLY A 266 -12.62 28.04 -15.54
C GLY A 266 -12.45 28.56 -16.97
N GLY A 267 -12.87 27.80 -17.99
CA GLY A 267 -12.71 28.19 -19.40
C GLY A 267 -11.27 28.08 -19.92
N VAL A 268 -10.39 27.35 -19.23
CA VAL A 268 -8.98 27.16 -19.63
C VAL A 268 -8.85 25.98 -20.60
N ASP A 269 -8.75 26.29 -21.88
CA ASP A 269 -8.49 25.36 -22.99
C ASP A 269 -6.98 25.13 -23.25
N THR A 270 -6.15 26.05 -22.76
CA THR A 270 -4.75 26.23 -23.15
C THR A 270 -3.80 26.14 -21.96
N ALA A 271 -2.76 25.31 -22.06
CA ALA A 271 -1.64 25.28 -21.12
C ALA A 271 -0.32 25.62 -21.81
N SER A 272 0.41 26.59 -21.27
CA SER A 272 1.73 26.98 -21.77
C SER A 272 2.84 26.47 -20.85
N ALA A 273 3.87 25.86 -21.41
CA ALA A 273 4.98 25.28 -20.65
C ALA A 273 6.33 25.44 -21.35
N VAL A 274 7.40 25.49 -20.55
CA VAL A 274 8.78 25.64 -21.02
C VAL A 274 9.59 24.41 -20.63
N VAL A 275 10.26 23.78 -21.60
CA VAL A 275 11.17 22.66 -21.37
C VAL A 275 12.60 23.18 -21.50
N GLU A 276 13.22 23.46 -20.36
CA GLU A 276 14.58 23.99 -20.27
C GLU A 276 15.54 22.99 -19.61
N PHE A 277 15.62 22.92 -18.28
CA PHE A 277 16.60 22.06 -17.58
C PHE A 277 16.10 20.61 -17.34
N LYS A 278 14.79 20.42 -17.22
CA LYS A 278 14.16 19.10 -17.01
C LYS A 278 13.79 18.46 -18.35
N ARG A 279 14.72 17.67 -18.89
CA ARG A 279 14.63 17.01 -20.22
C ARG A 279 14.50 15.50 -20.16
N LYS A 280 14.26 14.91 -18.98
CA LYS A 280 14.21 13.45 -18.78
C LYS A 280 12.90 12.85 -19.32
N GLU A 281 12.99 11.68 -19.94
CA GLU A 281 11.81 10.84 -20.18
C GLU A 281 10.96 10.65 -18.92
N GLY A 282 9.63 10.70 -19.06
CA GLY A 282 8.67 10.65 -17.96
C GLY A 282 8.44 11.97 -17.22
N THR A 283 9.09 13.06 -17.63
CA THR A 283 8.83 14.39 -17.03
C THR A 283 7.47 14.91 -17.49
N VAL A 284 6.59 15.26 -16.55
CA VAL A 284 5.35 16.01 -16.81
C VAL A 284 5.71 17.45 -17.17
N VAL A 285 5.27 17.90 -18.35
CA VAL A 285 5.56 19.21 -18.93
C VAL A 285 4.44 20.20 -18.64
N ALA A 286 3.19 19.76 -18.78
CA ALA A 286 1.99 20.56 -18.59
C ALA A 286 0.83 19.66 -18.11
N THR A 287 -0.15 20.27 -17.46
CA THR A 287 -1.39 19.60 -17.04
C THR A 287 -2.57 20.50 -17.35
N LEU A 288 -3.59 19.97 -18.02
CA LEU A 288 -4.91 20.57 -18.14
C LEU A 288 -5.93 19.71 -17.39
N ARG A 289 -7.03 20.34 -16.98
CA ARG A 289 -8.13 19.68 -16.28
C ARG A 289 -9.44 19.93 -16.97
N VAL A 290 -10.17 18.84 -17.19
CA VAL A 290 -11.52 18.84 -17.73
C VAL A 290 -12.45 18.35 -16.62
N PHE A 291 -13.55 19.04 -16.41
CA PHE A 291 -14.60 18.64 -15.47
C PHE A 291 -15.73 18.01 -16.26
N ASP A 292 -16.14 16.84 -15.81
CA ASP A 292 -17.34 16.18 -16.26
C ASP A 292 -18.29 16.00 -15.07
N ALA A 293 -19.59 16.23 -15.28
CA ALA A 293 -20.55 16.05 -14.20
C ALA A 293 -20.79 14.56 -13.91
N ASP A 294 -20.57 13.71 -14.91
CA ASP A 294 -20.89 12.29 -14.92
C ASP A 294 -19.84 11.46 -14.14
N VAL A 295 -20.26 10.30 -13.63
CA VAL A 295 -19.47 9.46 -12.72
C VAL A 295 -18.86 8.27 -13.47
N VAL A 296 -17.78 8.56 -14.20
CA VAL A 296 -17.01 7.56 -14.93
C VAL A 296 -16.37 6.55 -13.96
N PRO A 297 -16.66 5.24 -14.06
CA PRO A 297 -16.09 4.26 -13.15
C PRO A 297 -14.57 4.17 -13.30
N ALA A 298 -13.83 4.14 -12.18
CA ALA A 298 -12.36 4.00 -12.14
C ALA A 298 -11.81 2.63 -12.62
N SER A 299 -12.54 1.90 -13.45
CA SER A 299 -12.28 0.53 -13.90
C SER A 299 -11.72 0.46 -15.32
N GLY A 300 -11.44 -0.75 -15.82
CA GLY A 300 -10.93 -0.98 -17.18
C GLY A 300 -11.86 -0.58 -18.33
N GLU A 301 -13.08 -0.10 -18.05
CA GLU A 301 -13.97 0.50 -19.05
C GLU A 301 -13.61 1.96 -19.39
N LEU A 302 -12.92 2.67 -18.48
CA LEU A 302 -12.62 4.10 -18.64
C LEU A 302 -11.89 4.42 -19.95
N LEU A 303 -10.93 3.57 -20.32
CA LEU A 303 -10.10 3.70 -21.53
C LEU A 303 -10.87 3.39 -22.83
N ARG A 304 -12.13 2.94 -22.72
CA ARG A 304 -13.05 2.76 -23.85
C ARG A 304 -13.99 3.95 -24.03
N ARG A 305 -14.44 4.58 -22.93
CA ARG A 305 -15.38 5.71 -22.93
C ARG A 305 -14.67 7.02 -23.25
N TYR A 306 -13.66 7.37 -22.46
CA TYR A 306 -12.88 8.58 -22.67
C TYR A 306 -11.63 8.25 -23.46
N THR A 307 -11.55 8.82 -24.66
CA THR A 307 -10.39 8.67 -25.54
C THR A 307 -9.66 10.00 -25.66
N SER A 308 -8.35 10.00 -25.39
CA SER A 308 -7.48 11.16 -25.64
C SER A 308 -6.55 10.85 -26.82
N THR A 309 -6.70 11.61 -27.90
CA THR A 309 -5.89 11.44 -29.11
C THR A 309 -5.07 12.71 -29.37
N LEU A 310 -3.75 12.57 -29.38
CA LEU A 310 -2.84 13.64 -29.79
C LEU A 310 -2.95 13.77 -31.32
N LEU A 311 -3.45 14.91 -31.80
CA LEU A 311 -3.72 15.09 -33.22
C LEU A 311 -2.41 15.06 -34.04
N PRO A 312 -2.42 14.43 -35.23
CA PRO A 312 -1.22 14.31 -36.05
C PRO A 312 -0.76 15.67 -36.58
N GLY A 313 0.53 15.94 -36.46
CA GLY A 313 1.16 17.19 -36.87
C GLY A 313 2.67 17.00 -37.06
N ASP A 314 3.48 17.64 -36.20
CA ASP A 314 4.93 17.43 -36.23
C ASP A 314 5.32 16.02 -35.77
N ALA A 315 5.95 15.25 -36.67
CA ALA A 315 6.47 13.92 -36.37
C ALA A 315 7.51 13.92 -35.23
N TRP A 316 8.26 15.01 -35.05
CA TRP A 316 9.16 15.16 -33.90
C TRP A 316 8.37 15.28 -32.60
N ALA A 317 7.25 16.02 -32.59
CA ALA A 317 6.41 16.16 -31.40
C ALA A 317 5.73 14.83 -31.02
N LEU A 318 5.17 14.09 -31.99
CA LEU A 318 4.56 12.77 -31.77
C LEU A 318 5.55 11.73 -31.21
N GLN A 319 6.85 11.87 -31.51
CA GLN A 319 7.90 11.02 -30.92
C GLN A 319 8.39 11.51 -29.55
N THR A 320 8.22 12.80 -29.25
CA THR A 320 8.83 13.44 -28.07
C THR A 320 7.86 13.61 -26.91
N PHE A 321 6.56 13.74 -27.19
CA PHE A 321 5.50 13.91 -26.20
C PHE A 321 4.48 12.79 -26.30
N ARG A 322 3.89 12.44 -25.17
CA ARG A 322 2.67 11.64 -25.07
C ARG A 322 1.69 12.33 -24.12
N VAL A 323 0.42 11.96 -24.21
CA VAL A 323 -0.62 12.39 -23.26
C VAL A 323 -0.87 11.24 -22.31
N GLU A 324 -0.84 11.52 -21.01
CA GLU A 324 -1.29 10.63 -19.95
C GLU A 324 -2.59 11.18 -19.39
N HIS A 325 -3.59 10.31 -19.24
CA HIS A 325 -4.93 10.64 -18.76
C HIS A 325 -5.18 9.95 -17.42
N SER A 326 -5.68 10.68 -16.45
CA SER A 326 -6.12 10.12 -15.17
C SER A 326 -7.41 10.80 -14.68
N PRO A 327 -8.51 10.04 -14.48
CA PRO A 327 -9.72 10.55 -13.86
C PRO A 327 -9.55 10.68 -12.34
N ASN A 328 -10.36 11.51 -11.70
CA ASN A 328 -10.51 11.55 -10.26
C ASN A 328 -11.95 11.90 -9.89
N GLU A 329 -12.62 11.08 -9.06
CA GLU A 329 -13.93 11.42 -8.51
C GLU A 329 -13.79 12.60 -7.53
N THR A 330 -14.68 13.59 -7.67
CA THR A 330 -14.76 14.78 -6.82
C THR A 330 -16.21 15.03 -6.42
N LEU A 331 -16.41 15.91 -5.43
CA LEU A 331 -17.76 16.32 -5.01
C LEU A 331 -18.05 17.72 -5.55
N ALA A 332 -18.98 17.82 -6.49
CA ALA A 332 -19.55 19.06 -6.96
C ALA A 332 -20.70 19.50 -6.03
N GLN A 333 -20.90 20.81 -5.86
CA GLN A 333 -21.97 21.35 -5.05
C GLN A 333 -23.18 21.69 -5.92
N ALA A 334 -24.32 21.04 -5.66
CA ALA A 334 -25.56 21.25 -6.40
C ALA A 334 -26.74 21.49 -5.45
N ASN A 335 -27.39 22.66 -5.56
CA ASN A 335 -28.58 23.05 -4.80
C ASN A 335 -28.47 22.81 -3.26
N GLY A 336 -27.28 23.05 -2.69
CA GLY A 336 -27.01 22.85 -1.26
C GLY A 336 -26.72 21.40 -0.85
N SER A 337 -26.68 20.47 -1.81
CA SER A 337 -26.19 19.10 -1.66
C SER A 337 -24.82 18.93 -2.31
N PHE A 338 -24.21 17.75 -2.11
CA PHE A 338 -22.98 17.35 -2.78
C PHE A 338 -23.26 16.13 -3.64
N VAL A 339 -22.91 16.21 -4.92
CA VAL A 339 -23.03 15.14 -5.91
C VAL A 339 -21.64 14.73 -6.35
N ARG A 340 -21.45 13.46 -6.70
CA ARG A 340 -20.19 13.01 -7.29
C ARG A 340 -20.12 13.46 -8.76
N ALA A 341 -18.92 13.76 -9.20
CA ALA A 341 -18.58 14.21 -10.55
C ALA A 341 -17.11 13.84 -10.82
N THR A 342 -16.66 13.86 -12.08
CA THR A 342 -15.28 13.49 -12.41
C THR A 342 -14.43 14.67 -12.90
N VAL A 343 -13.15 14.64 -12.54
CA VAL A 343 -12.15 15.58 -13.05
C VAL A 343 -11.08 14.77 -13.76
N HIS A 344 -10.93 14.99 -15.05
CA HIS A 344 -9.90 14.37 -15.88
C HIS A 344 -8.65 15.25 -15.91
N ASP A 345 -7.58 14.78 -15.27
CA ASP A 345 -6.23 15.31 -15.42
C ASP A 345 -5.65 14.81 -16.76
N TYR A 346 -5.40 15.72 -17.70
CA TYR A 346 -4.67 15.45 -18.94
C TYR A 346 -3.26 16.03 -18.84
N ARG A 347 -2.26 15.14 -18.78
CA ARG A 347 -0.86 15.47 -18.54
C ARG A 347 -0.04 15.26 -19.81
N LEU A 348 0.65 16.30 -20.26
CA LEU A 348 1.61 16.19 -21.36
C LEU A 348 2.95 15.74 -20.78
N VAL A 349 3.49 14.61 -21.25
CA VAL A 349 4.67 13.95 -20.69
C VAL A 349 5.74 13.72 -21.75
N LEU A 350 7.01 13.92 -21.41
CA LEU A 350 8.14 13.59 -22.29
C LEU A 350 8.24 12.08 -22.51
N ASN A 351 8.09 11.64 -23.75
CA ASN A 351 8.18 10.24 -24.17
C ASN A 351 9.62 9.78 -24.46
N ARG A 352 10.58 10.71 -24.51
CA ARG A 352 12.03 10.45 -24.61
C ARG A 352 12.81 11.62 -24.02
N SER A 353 14.07 11.39 -23.65
CA SER A 353 14.94 12.49 -23.21
C SER A 353 15.30 13.44 -24.36
N VAL A 354 15.23 14.74 -24.13
CA VAL A 354 15.43 15.79 -25.15
C VAL A 354 16.88 16.28 -25.16
N PRO A 355 17.58 16.38 -26.32
CA PRO A 355 18.93 16.94 -26.40
C PRO A 355 19.00 18.42 -25.98
N ILE A 356 20.16 18.86 -25.48
CA ILE A 356 20.42 20.28 -25.12
C ILE A 356 20.44 21.22 -26.33
N SER A 357 20.61 20.69 -27.54
CA SER A 357 20.66 21.47 -28.79
C SER A 357 19.29 21.75 -29.41
N GLU A 358 18.22 21.10 -28.95
CA GLU A 358 16.87 21.35 -29.48
C GLU A 358 16.36 22.72 -29.02
N SER A 359 15.85 23.48 -29.97
CA SER A 359 15.26 24.81 -29.79
C SER A 359 14.04 24.92 -30.70
N ARG A 360 12.84 24.71 -30.16
CA ARG A 360 11.58 24.65 -30.92
C ARG A 360 10.41 25.13 -30.06
N ALA A 361 9.49 25.88 -30.65
CA ALA A 361 8.16 26.10 -30.10
C ALA A 361 7.15 25.27 -30.90
N VAL A 362 6.31 24.50 -30.22
CA VAL A 362 5.26 23.67 -30.83
C VAL A 362 3.93 23.90 -30.10
N GLN A 363 2.85 23.95 -30.87
CA GLN A 363 1.49 23.90 -30.34
C GLN A 363 0.93 22.50 -30.63
N LEU A 364 0.53 21.80 -29.57
CA LEU A 364 -0.04 20.46 -29.66
C LEU A 364 -1.54 20.55 -29.36
N ALA A 365 -2.34 19.88 -30.19
CA ALA A 365 -3.78 19.77 -30.00
C ALA A 365 -4.13 18.33 -29.61
N VAL A 366 -4.88 18.17 -28.52
CA VAL A 366 -5.33 16.88 -27.98
C VAL A 366 -6.84 16.86 -28.05
N LEU A 367 -7.36 15.96 -28.87
CA LEU A 367 -8.79 15.70 -28.99
C LEU A 367 -9.18 14.73 -27.88
N VAL A 368 -10.00 15.22 -26.94
CA VAL A 368 -10.71 14.42 -25.96
C VAL A 368 -12.08 14.13 -26.56
N ASN A 369 -12.45 12.85 -26.59
CA ASN A 369 -13.76 12.41 -27.06
C ASN A 369 -14.35 11.46 -26.02
N ASP A 370 -15.49 11.86 -25.46
CA ASP A 370 -16.43 10.96 -24.83
C ASP A 370 -17.21 10.20 -25.92
N SER A 371 -17.24 8.88 -25.83
CA SER A 371 -17.92 8.02 -26.80
C SER A 371 -19.29 7.53 -26.35
N ASP A 372 -19.61 7.60 -25.05
CA ASP A 372 -20.87 7.06 -24.51
C ASP A 372 -21.94 8.15 -24.30
N PHE A 373 -21.56 9.44 -24.38
CA PHE A 373 -22.41 10.64 -24.32
C PHE A 373 -23.69 10.59 -25.16
N GLN A 374 -24.82 10.79 -24.49
CA GLN A 374 -26.19 10.69 -25.01
C GLN A 374 -26.95 12.03 -24.97
N GLY A 375 -26.33 13.06 -24.39
CA GLY A 375 -26.92 14.39 -24.21
C GLY A 375 -26.98 15.26 -25.49
N PRO A 376 -27.57 16.45 -25.40
CA PRO A 376 -27.71 17.37 -26.52
C PRO A 376 -26.43 18.19 -26.77
N GLY A 377 -25.52 17.68 -27.61
CA GLY A 377 -24.30 18.40 -27.99
C GLY A 377 -23.28 17.55 -28.76
N GLU A 378 -22.02 17.94 -28.68
CA GLU A 378 -20.87 17.09 -29.04
C GLU A 378 -20.08 16.79 -27.76
N GLY A 379 -19.89 15.50 -27.42
CA GLY A 379 -19.04 15.05 -26.30
C GLY A 379 -17.53 15.19 -26.57
N ILE A 380 -17.15 16.21 -27.34
CA ILE A 380 -15.82 16.38 -27.91
C ILE A 380 -15.22 17.69 -27.42
N LEU A 381 -13.99 17.62 -26.92
CA LEU A 381 -13.26 18.76 -26.38
C LEU A 381 -11.84 18.82 -26.96
N LEU A 382 -11.38 20.01 -27.32
CA LEU A 382 -10.04 20.22 -27.88
C LEU A 382 -9.16 20.96 -26.87
N LEU A 383 -8.11 20.29 -26.40
CA LEU A 383 -7.12 20.85 -25.47
C LEU A 383 -5.87 21.30 -26.23
N HIS A 384 -5.31 22.45 -25.86
CA HIS A 384 -4.15 23.04 -26.52
C HIS A 384 -2.95 23.17 -25.57
N PHE A 385 -1.80 22.62 -25.96
CA PHE A 385 -0.55 22.73 -25.22
C PHE A 385 0.49 23.52 -26.02
N ASN A 386 0.86 24.70 -25.51
CA ASN A 386 1.89 25.55 -26.10
C ASN A 386 3.23 25.24 -25.42
N VAL A 387 4.10 24.48 -26.09
CA VAL A 387 5.37 24.02 -25.51
C VAL A 387 6.55 24.71 -26.17
N SER A 388 7.34 25.43 -25.37
CA SER A 388 8.60 26.04 -25.78
C SER A 388 9.78 25.23 -25.25
N VAL A 389 10.47 24.51 -26.14
CA VAL A 389 11.76 23.87 -25.83
C VAL A 389 12.87 24.85 -26.15
N LEU A 390 13.56 25.33 -25.12
CA LEU A 390 14.70 26.23 -25.26
C LEU A 390 16.00 25.42 -25.45
N PRO A 391 17.08 25.97 -26.03
CA PRO A 391 18.39 25.31 -26.02
C PRO A 391 19.09 25.55 -24.67
N VAL A 392 19.90 24.59 -24.20
CA VAL A 392 20.76 24.79 -23.02
C VAL A 392 22.20 25.01 -23.48
N SER A 393 22.79 26.12 -23.06
CA SER A 393 24.21 26.41 -23.23
C SER A 393 25.02 25.86 -22.06
N LEU A 394 26.14 25.19 -22.36
CA LEU A 394 27.09 24.75 -21.34
C LEU A 394 28.05 25.90 -21.07
N HIS A 395 27.81 26.68 -20.02
CA HIS A 395 28.76 27.69 -19.55
C HIS A 395 29.42 27.23 -18.25
N LEU A 396 30.74 27.41 -18.17
CA LEU A 396 31.49 27.29 -16.93
C LEU A 396 31.97 28.68 -16.53
N PRO A 397 32.06 28.98 -15.22
CA PRO A 397 32.88 30.07 -14.70
C PRO A 397 34.28 30.05 -15.32
N SER A 398 34.82 31.22 -15.64
CA SER A 398 36.08 31.37 -16.39
C SER A 398 37.26 30.65 -15.72
N ASP A 399 37.40 30.86 -14.41
CA ASP A 399 38.52 30.38 -13.60
C ASP A 399 37.99 29.71 -12.32
N TYR A 400 38.47 28.51 -12.05
CA TYR A 400 38.31 27.82 -10.77
C TYR A 400 39.61 27.88 -9.97
N SER A 401 39.55 28.32 -8.71
CA SER A 401 40.68 28.34 -7.80
C SER A 401 40.40 27.51 -6.55
N PHE A 402 41.23 26.49 -6.29
CA PHE A 402 41.18 25.70 -5.06
C PHE A 402 42.55 25.64 -4.38
N THR A 403 42.56 25.37 -3.08
CA THR A 403 43.77 25.10 -2.29
C THR A 403 43.81 23.63 -1.88
N VAL A 404 44.99 23.04 -1.77
CA VAL A 404 45.17 21.66 -1.28
C VAL A 404 46.42 21.56 -0.41
N SER A 405 46.33 20.81 0.69
CA SER A 405 47.48 20.56 1.57
C SER A 405 48.48 19.59 0.93
N ARG A 406 49.78 19.82 1.11
CA ARG A 406 50.85 18.83 0.80
C ARG A 406 50.72 17.52 1.58
N ARG A 407 49.90 17.48 2.63
CA ARG A 407 49.61 16.28 3.43
C ARG A 407 48.35 15.54 2.97
N ALA A 408 47.61 16.07 1.98
CA ALA A 408 46.41 15.43 1.48
C ALA A 408 46.71 14.01 0.97
N ARG A 409 45.83 13.07 1.32
CA ARG A 409 45.97 11.65 1.00
C ARG A 409 45.24 11.31 -0.29
N ARG A 410 45.51 10.12 -0.83
CA ARG A 410 44.85 9.65 -2.05
C ARG A 410 43.32 9.59 -1.86
N PHE A 411 42.60 9.96 -2.91
CA PHE A 411 41.14 10.13 -2.98
C PHE A 411 40.54 11.26 -2.12
N ALA A 412 41.36 12.16 -1.54
CA ALA A 412 40.85 13.34 -0.84
C ALA A 412 40.10 14.30 -1.79
N GLN A 413 38.86 14.67 -1.44
CA GLN A 413 37.97 15.48 -2.27
C GLN A 413 38.24 16.99 -2.10
N ILE A 414 38.80 17.65 -3.11
CA ILE A 414 39.20 19.07 -3.02
C ILE A 414 38.01 20.02 -3.21
N GLY A 415 37.14 19.72 -4.18
CA GLY A 415 36.02 20.58 -4.55
C GLY A 415 35.17 20.01 -5.68
N LYS A 416 34.00 20.61 -5.92
CA LYS A 416 33.10 20.26 -7.02
C LYS A 416 33.16 21.34 -8.12
N VAL A 417 33.17 20.91 -9.37
CA VAL A 417 33.06 21.74 -10.58
C VAL A 417 31.70 21.48 -11.22
N CYS A 418 31.05 22.53 -11.71
CA CYS A 418 29.76 22.40 -12.39
C CYS A 418 29.61 23.37 -13.57
N VAL A 419 28.78 22.96 -14.53
CA VAL A 419 28.15 23.88 -15.48
C VAL A 419 27.13 24.74 -14.72
N GLU A 420 26.89 25.96 -15.19
CA GLU A 420 25.82 26.83 -14.69
C GLU A 420 24.46 26.09 -14.68
N ASN A 421 23.66 26.29 -13.62
CA ASN A 421 22.36 25.65 -13.37
C ASN A 421 22.35 24.11 -13.32
N CYS A 422 23.50 23.44 -13.11
CA CYS A 422 23.58 21.98 -13.08
C CYS A 422 22.66 21.29 -12.06
N GLN A 423 22.31 21.94 -10.95
CA GLN A 423 21.38 21.41 -9.94
C GLN A 423 19.94 21.25 -10.46
N GLU A 424 19.57 21.97 -11.53
CA GLU A 424 18.25 21.87 -12.15
C GLU A 424 18.18 20.82 -13.28
N PHE A 425 19.33 20.29 -13.71
CA PHE A 425 19.41 19.37 -14.84
C PHE A 425 18.75 18.03 -14.51
N SER A 426 17.84 17.59 -15.37
CA SER A 426 17.28 16.23 -15.30
C SER A 426 17.26 15.60 -16.69
N GLY A 427 17.88 14.43 -16.82
CA GLY A 427 18.03 13.74 -18.11
C GLY A 427 19.14 14.29 -19.02
N ILE A 428 19.87 15.31 -18.57
CA ILE A 428 21.09 15.82 -19.21
C ILE A 428 22.29 15.13 -18.57
N HIS A 429 23.27 14.69 -19.36
CA HIS A 429 24.42 13.92 -18.87
C HIS A 429 25.74 14.53 -19.33
N VAL A 430 26.22 15.51 -18.55
CA VAL A 430 27.52 16.17 -18.73
C VAL A 430 28.62 15.32 -18.10
N GLN A 431 29.71 15.07 -18.84
CA GLN A 431 30.92 14.42 -18.34
C GLN A 431 32.04 15.44 -18.18
N TYR A 432 32.67 15.49 -17.01
CA TYR A 432 33.81 16.37 -16.76
C TYR A 432 35.12 15.61 -16.85
N LYS A 433 36.13 16.22 -17.50
CA LYS A 433 37.47 15.68 -17.67
C LYS A 433 38.52 16.75 -17.42
N LEU A 434 39.66 16.36 -16.88
CA LEU A 434 40.85 17.20 -16.80
C LEU A 434 41.71 16.98 -18.04
N GLN A 435 42.12 18.08 -18.69
CA GLN A 435 43.15 18.10 -19.70
C GLN A 435 44.45 18.65 -19.09
N LEU A 436 45.55 17.95 -19.35
CA LEU A 436 46.88 18.23 -18.82
C LEU A 436 47.64 19.18 -19.76
N PRO A 437 48.17 20.33 -19.27
CA PRO A 437 49.06 21.18 -20.05
C PRO A 437 50.53 20.70 -20.01
N SER A 438 50.95 19.96 -18.98
CA SER A 438 52.29 19.35 -18.90
C SER A 438 52.26 18.04 -18.11
N ALA A 439 53.12 17.08 -18.47
CA ALA A 439 53.09 15.71 -17.94
C ALA A 439 53.76 15.55 -16.55
N ASN A 440 54.47 16.57 -16.04
CA ASN A 440 55.40 16.39 -14.92
C ASN A 440 54.75 16.51 -13.53
N CYS A 441 53.61 17.22 -13.41
CA CYS A 441 52.93 17.51 -12.14
C CYS A 441 51.45 17.02 -12.11
N SER A 442 51.16 15.86 -12.72
CA SER A 442 49.80 15.30 -12.81
C SER A 442 49.31 14.63 -11.51
N ALA A 443 49.08 15.41 -10.44
CA ALA A 443 48.66 14.91 -9.13
C ALA A 443 47.14 14.64 -9.00
N LEU A 444 46.30 15.30 -9.80
CA LEU A 444 44.85 15.35 -9.58
C LEU A 444 44.05 14.47 -10.55
N GLY A 445 42.92 13.97 -10.05
CA GLY A 445 41.89 13.27 -10.81
C GLY A 445 40.54 13.99 -10.72
N MET A 446 39.62 13.62 -11.63
CA MET A 446 38.25 14.11 -11.63
C MET A 446 37.29 12.97 -11.95
N VAL A 447 36.18 12.90 -11.22
CA VAL A 447 35.09 11.95 -11.45
C VAL A 447 33.77 12.69 -11.60
N THR A 448 32.89 12.23 -12.48
CA THR A 448 31.56 12.80 -12.67
C THR A 448 30.55 12.05 -11.80
N SER A 449 29.80 12.76 -10.96
CA SER A 449 28.58 12.22 -10.32
C SER A 449 27.44 12.21 -11.32
N ALA A 450 26.74 11.08 -11.43
CA ALA A 450 25.59 10.93 -12.33
C ALA A 450 24.28 11.49 -11.73
N GLU A 451 24.23 11.69 -10.40
CA GLU A 451 23.05 12.19 -9.68
C GLU A 451 23.04 13.72 -9.69
N ASP A 452 24.12 14.36 -9.23
CA ASP A 452 24.26 15.84 -9.20
C ASP A 452 24.62 16.46 -10.56
N THR A 453 25.08 15.67 -11.53
CA THR A 453 25.77 16.15 -12.75
C THR A 453 26.97 17.10 -12.46
N THR A 454 27.65 16.88 -11.34
CA THR A 454 28.87 17.59 -10.90
C THR A 454 30.14 16.80 -11.24
N GLY A 455 31.27 17.49 -11.40
CA GLY A 455 32.61 16.89 -11.44
C GLY A 455 33.35 17.10 -10.13
N THR A 456 33.59 16.04 -9.36
CA THR A 456 34.38 16.11 -8.11
C THR A 456 35.88 15.99 -8.42
N LEU A 457 36.66 16.95 -7.94
CA LEU A 457 38.13 16.95 -7.95
C LEU A 457 38.68 16.17 -6.77
N PHE A 458 39.63 15.26 -7.02
CA PHE A 458 40.28 14.48 -5.97
C PHE A 458 41.78 14.30 -6.19
N VAL A 459 42.54 14.06 -5.12
CA VAL A 459 43.97 13.73 -5.19
C VAL A 459 44.16 12.30 -5.69
N ASN A 460 44.86 12.09 -6.81
CA ASN A 460 45.10 10.74 -7.36
C ASN A 460 46.52 10.23 -7.07
N ASP A 461 47.52 11.12 -7.13
CA ASP A 461 48.93 10.81 -6.90
C ASP A 461 49.50 11.74 -5.81
N THR A 462 49.87 11.16 -4.69
CA THR A 462 50.42 11.85 -3.52
C THR A 462 51.92 12.11 -3.64
N GLU A 463 52.67 11.29 -4.36
CA GLU A 463 54.12 11.47 -4.54
C GLU A 463 54.40 12.72 -5.36
N VAL A 464 53.61 12.95 -6.42
CA VAL A 464 53.71 14.14 -7.25
C VAL A 464 53.31 15.41 -6.47
N LEU A 465 52.27 15.33 -5.62
CA LEU A 465 51.83 16.46 -4.78
C LEU A 465 52.87 16.88 -3.73
N GLN A 466 53.70 15.94 -3.26
CA GLN A 466 54.76 16.19 -2.30
C GLN A 466 56.01 16.84 -2.92
N ARG A 467 56.17 16.83 -4.26
CA ARG A 467 57.33 17.43 -4.93
C ARG A 467 57.37 18.94 -4.72
N PRO A 468 58.51 19.53 -4.33
CA PRO A 468 58.62 20.98 -4.11
C PRO A 468 58.43 21.78 -5.41
N GLU A 469 58.74 21.18 -6.57
CA GLU A 469 58.57 21.76 -7.91
C GLU A 469 57.10 21.99 -8.29
N CYS A 470 56.18 21.19 -7.75
CA CYS A 470 54.75 21.22 -8.08
C CYS A 470 53.98 22.08 -7.05
N THR A 471 54.21 23.40 -7.02
CA THR A 471 53.53 24.37 -6.13
C THR A 471 52.20 24.88 -6.67
N GLN A 472 52.12 25.12 -7.98
CA GLN A 472 50.92 25.60 -8.66
C GLN A 472 50.59 24.63 -9.79
N LEU A 473 49.42 24.00 -9.69
CA LEU A 473 48.92 23.08 -10.70
C LEU A 473 47.89 23.80 -11.56
N GLN A 474 48.17 23.92 -12.85
CA GLN A 474 47.23 24.44 -13.83
C GLN A 474 46.66 23.27 -14.65
N TYR A 475 45.34 23.24 -14.79
CA TYR A 475 44.61 22.28 -15.62
C TYR A 475 43.57 23.03 -16.45
N THR A 476 43.09 22.38 -17.51
CA THR A 476 41.87 22.82 -18.20
C THR A 476 40.77 21.80 -17.91
N VAL A 477 39.66 22.23 -17.32
CA VAL A 477 38.48 21.37 -17.17
C VAL A 477 37.67 21.43 -18.44
N MET A 478 37.33 20.28 -19.01
CA MET A 478 36.38 20.14 -20.10
C MET A 478 35.08 19.51 -19.57
N ALA A 479 33.96 20.23 -19.69
CA ALA A 479 32.63 19.65 -19.58
C ALA A 479 32.15 19.25 -20.98
N ILE A 480 31.72 18.00 -21.15
CA ILE A 480 31.34 17.43 -22.44
C ILE A 480 29.95 16.81 -22.32
N ASP A 481 28.99 17.29 -23.10
CA ASP A 481 27.68 16.64 -23.22
C ASP A 481 27.80 15.35 -24.05
N ARG A 482 27.36 14.22 -23.47
CA ARG A 482 27.57 12.90 -24.07
C ARG A 482 26.81 12.70 -25.40
N PRO A 483 25.54 13.11 -25.55
CA PRO A 483 24.80 12.97 -26.81
C PRO A 483 25.24 13.95 -27.90
N THR A 484 25.31 15.26 -27.62
CA THR A 484 25.54 16.29 -28.67
C THR A 484 27.02 16.54 -28.95
N ARG A 485 27.94 16.05 -28.10
CA ARG A 485 29.38 16.33 -28.15
C ARG A 485 29.73 17.82 -28.04
N ARG A 486 28.79 18.69 -27.66
CA ARG A 486 29.10 20.06 -27.25
C ARG A 486 30.02 20.02 -26.02
N GLN A 487 31.00 20.90 -26.03
CA GLN A 487 32.00 20.99 -24.96
C GLN A 487 32.19 22.45 -24.56
N ALA A 488 32.49 22.64 -23.29
CA ALA A 488 32.88 23.92 -22.71
C ALA A 488 34.11 23.71 -21.83
N GLN A 489 34.96 24.73 -21.74
CA GLN A 489 36.26 24.65 -21.07
C GLN A 489 36.48 25.83 -20.13
N ALA A 490 37.12 25.57 -18.99
CA ALA A 490 37.51 26.57 -18.00
C ALA A 490 38.92 26.29 -17.49
N ALA A 491 39.62 27.34 -17.05
CA ALA A 491 40.90 27.17 -16.37
C ALA A 491 40.68 26.72 -14.92
N LEU A 492 41.55 25.83 -14.45
CA LEU A 492 41.54 25.33 -13.08
C LEU A 492 42.94 25.51 -12.49
N PHE A 493 43.03 26.33 -11.46
CA PHE A 493 44.23 26.60 -10.70
C PHE A 493 44.12 25.95 -9.32
N VAL A 494 45.11 25.15 -8.94
CA VAL A 494 45.19 24.54 -7.61
C VAL A 494 46.52 24.90 -6.97
N THR A 495 46.50 25.62 -5.85
CA THR A 495 47.69 25.94 -5.05
C THR A 495 47.96 24.83 -4.03
N VAL A 496 49.21 24.38 -3.98
CA VAL A 496 49.66 23.29 -3.12
C VAL A 496 50.41 23.88 -1.93
N GLU A 497 49.76 23.86 -0.76
CA GLU A 497 50.16 24.61 0.43
C GLU A 497 50.64 23.73 1.59
N GLY A 498 51.40 24.35 2.51
CA GLY A 498 51.96 23.69 3.69
C GLY A 498 53.25 22.90 3.41
N THR A 499 53.63 22.06 4.38
CA THR A 499 54.86 21.24 4.36
C THR A 499 54.51 19.78 4.58
N TYR A 500 55.27 18.89 3.92
CA TYR A 500 55.19 17.46 4.20
C TYR A 500 55.80 17.15 5.58
N MET A 501 55.14 16.26 6.32
CA MET A 501 55.67 15.61 7.52
C MET A 501 55.43 14.12 7.34
N ALA A 502 56.41 13.30 7.72
CA ALA A 502 56.26 11.85 7.73
C ALA A 502 55.21 11.43 8.77
N GLU A 503 54.46 10.38 8.46
CA GLU A 503 53.45 9.80 9.36
C GLU A 503 54.11 8.96 10.45
N GLU A 504 53.41 8.79 11.58
CA GLU A 504 53.88 7.90 12.64
C GLU A 504 53.74 6.42 12.21
N PRO A 505 54.71 5.56 12.56
CA PRO A 505 54.67 4.15 12.21
C PRO A 505 53.57 3.43 13.01
N GLY A 506 52.49 3.03 12.34
CA GLY A 506 51.39 2.26 12.95
C GLY A 506 49.98 2.69 12.55
N CYS A 507 49.82 3.80 11.82
CA CYS A 507 48.50 4.28 11.41
C CYS A 507 47.78 3.32 10.43
N PRO A 508 46.45 3.12 10.57
CA PRO A 508 45.65 2.30 9.65
C PRO A 508 45.41 3.00 8.31
N LEU A 509 45.10 2.22 7.28
CA LEU A 509 44.85 2.73 5.91
C LEU A 509 43.54 3.55 5.81
N SER A 510 42.54 3.23 6.63
CA SER A 510 41.23 3.89 6.66
C SER A 510 40.99 4.56 8.00
N CYS A 511 40.43 5.79 7.97
CA CYS A 511 40.05 6.53 9.18
C CYS A 511 39.05 5.77 10.05
N ALA A 512 38.10 5.04 9.43
CA ALA A 512 37.01 4.39 10.14
C ALA A 512 37.45 3.21 11.03
N VAL A 513 38.73 2.82 11.03
CA VAL A 513 39.29 1.79 11.91
C VAL A 513 39.46 2.32 13.34
N SER A 514 39.86 3.60 13.51
CA SER A 514 40.11 4.22 14.82
C SER A 514 38.81 4.33 15.61
N LYS A 515 38.77 3.74 16.82
CA LYS A 515 37.59 3.77 17.71
C LYS A 515 37.57 5.03 18.57
N ARG A 516 38.71 5.57 18.98
CA ARG A 516 38.78 6.73 19.88
C ARG A 516 39.21 8.00 19.18
N ARG A 517 38.83 9.15 19.77
CA ARG A 517 39.19 10.48 19.30
C ARG A 517 40.70 10.74 19.11
N PRO A 518 41.59 10.49 20.10
CA PRO A 518 43.03 10.70 19.90
C PRO A 518 43.59 9.83 18.76
N GLU A 519 43.26 8.54 18.74
CA GLU A 519 43.64 7.59 17.67
C GLU A 519 43.15 8.02 16.27
N CYS A 520 42.06 8.80 16.20
CA CYS A 520 41.54 9.37 14.97
C CYS A 520 42.33 10.62 14.54
N GLU A 521 42.47 11.60 15.44
CA GLU A 521 43.10 12.90 15.13
C GLU A 521 44.63 12.80 14.98
N GLU A 522 45.27 11.80 15.61
CA GLU A 522 46.72 11.54 15.52
C GLU A 522 47.14 10.91 14.18
N CYS A 523 46.28 10.14 13.52
CA CYS A 523 46.56 9.39 12.28
C CYS A 523 45.88 9.95 11.02
N GLY A 524 46.37 9.53 9.85
CA GLY A 524 45.89 9.96 8.53
C GLY A 524 45.53 8.79 7.59
N GLY A 525 44.23 8.62 7.33
CA GLY A 525 43.69 7.63 6.39
C GLY A 525 43.51 8.14 4.96
N LEU A 526 43.13 7.24 4.05
CA LEU A 526 42.65 7.58 2.70
C LEU A 526 41.50 8.59 2.74
N GLY A 527 41.39 9.44 1.71
CA GLY A 527 40.36 10.49 1.62
C GLY A 527 40.63 11.76 2.46
N SER A 528 41.63 11.78 3.34
CA SER A 528 41.87 12.93 4.22
C SER A 528 42.51 14.13 3.49
N LEU A 529 41.86 15.30 3.58
CA LEU A 529 42.28 16.55 2.94
C LEU A 529 43.47 17.22 3.62
N THR A 530 43.53 17.11 4.94
CA THR A 530 44.55 17.74 5.80
C THR A 530 45.71 16.81 6.11
N GLY A 531 45.60 15.53 5.74
CA GLY A 531 46.50 14.44 6.14
C GLY A 531 46.23 13.87 7.53
N ARG A 532 45.12 14.25 8.17
CA ARG A 532 44.61 13.68 9.42
C ARG A 532 43.13 13.33 9.26
N CYS A 533 42.65 12.36 10.00
CA CYS A 533 41.22 12.06 10.05
C CYS A 533 40.48 13.08 10.94
N GLU A 534 39.19 13.26 10.67
CA GLU A 534 38.29 14.13 11.41
C GLU A 534 37.33 13.30 12.29
N TRP A 535 37.30 13.61 13.59
CA TRP A 535 36.41 12.96 14.55
C TRP A 535 35.07 13.70 14.65
N ARG A 536 33.96 12.98 14.47
CA ARG A 536 32.61 13.48 14.76
C ARG A 536 32.14 12.88 16.08
N GLN A 537 31.74 13.75 17.02
CA GLN A 537 31.10 13.34 18.27
C GLN A 537 29.57 13.40 18.13
N GLY A 538 28.92 12.28 18.45
CA GLY A 538 27.47 12.12 18.38
C GLY A 538 26.72 12.54 19.65
N ASP A 539 25.39 12.45 19.60
CA ASP A 539 24.49 13.00 20.64
C ASP A 539 24.34 12.10 21.89
N GLY A 540 24.80 10.85 21.83
CA GLY A 540 24.68 9.86 22.92
C GLY A 540 23.25 9.33 23.19
N LYS A 541 22.24 9.77 22.44
CA LYS A 541 20.81 9.49 22.69
C LYS A 541 20.28 8.23 22.00
N GLY A 542 20.81 7.05 22.35
CA GLY A 542 20.37 5.80 21.73
C GLY A 542 20.80 5.70 20.26
N ILE A 543 20.02 4.97 19.44
CA ILE A 543 20.29 4.82 17.99
C ILE A 543 19.93 6.13 17.28
N THR A 544 20.92 6.83 16.74
CA THR A 544 20.73 8.12 16.04
C THR A 544 21.57 8.22 14.77
N ARG A 545 21.18 9.10 13.84
CA ARG A 545 21.97 9.41 12.65
C ARG A 545 23.28 10.13 12.99
N ASN A 546 23.28 10.92 14.07
CA ASN A 546 24.47 11.57 14.61
C ASN A 546 25.20 10.64 15.59
N PHE A 547 25.68 9.50 15.09
CA PHE A 547 26.55 8.58 15.84
C PHE A 547 28.01 9.09 15.81
N SER A 548 28.78 8.77 16.86
CA SER A 548 30.20 9.11 16.94
C SER A 548 31.02 8.24 15.98
N THR A 549 31.95 8.83 15.22
CA THR A 549 32.80 8.07 14.28
C THR A 549 34.07 8.87 13.89
N CYS A 550 35.06 8.15 13.36
CA CYS A 550 36.26 8.70 12.73
C CYS A 550 36.12 8.65 11.19
N SER A 551 36.34 9.78 10.52
CA SER A 551 36.07 9.95 9.09
C SER A 551 37.19 10.70 8.35
N PRO A 552 37.34 10.58 7.01
CA PRO A 552 38.32 11.39 6.28
C PRO A 552 37.92 12.85 6.14
N SER A 553 36.62 13.14 6.03
CA SER A 553 36.04 14.47 6.23
C SER A 553 34.58 14.40 6.61
N ILE A 554 34.19 15.08 7.69
CA ILE A 554 32.82 15.07 8.25
C ILE A 554 31.74 15.63 7.30
N LYS A 555 32.14 16.23 6.17
CA LYS A 555 31.25 16.84 5.17
C LYS A 555 30.84 15.91 4.04
N THR A 556 31.65 14.90 3.73
CA THR A 556 31.34 13.88 2.71
C THR A 556 31.08 12.52 3.36
N CYS A 557 31.69 12.27 4.52
CA CYS A 557 31.64 10.99 5.21
C CYS A 557 31.43 11.26 6.72
N PRO A 558 30.30 10.91 7.36
CA PRO A 558 29.12 10.24 6.81
C PRO A 558 27.98 11.23 6.51
N ASP A 559 27.73 11.49 5.23
CA ASP A 559 26.56 12.25 4.78
C ASP A 559 25.35 11.35 4.45
N GLY A 560 25.57 10.02 4.41
CA GLY A 560 24.59 8.99 4.06
C GLY A 560 24.52 8.66 2.57
N HIS A 561 25.42 9.23 1.75
CA HIS A 561 25.46 9.08 0.30
C HIS A 561 26.87 8.67 -0.19
N CYS A 562 27.03 7.37 -0.43
CA CYS A 562 28.25 6.82 -1.05
C CYS A 562 28.44 7.34 -2.50
N ASP A 563 29.30 8.36 -2.65
CA ASP A 563 29.47 9.09 -3.90
C ASP A 563 30.41 8.39 -4.92
N ALA A 564 30.67 9.07 -6.05
CA ALA A 564 31.49 8.55 -7.14
C ALA A 564 33.02 8.51 -6.86
N VAL A 565 33.50 9.16 -5.78
CA VAL A 565 34.87 9.06 -5.26
C VAL A 565 34.95 7.96 -4.21
N GLU A 566 34.04 7.93 -3.24
CA GLU A 566 34.06 6.96 -2.14
C GLU A 566 33.80 5.53 -2.63
N SER A 567 32.98 5.38 -3.68
CA SER A 567 32.78 4.07 -4.33
C SER A 567 33.98 3.55 -5.13
N LYS A 568 35.09 4.29 -5.22
CA LYS A 568 36.34 3.82 -5.87
C LYS A 568 37.09 2.78 -5.03
N ASP A 569 37.10 2.96 -3.71
CA ASP A 569 37.86 2.13 -2.78
C ASP A 569 37.13 2.07 -1.43
N ALA A 570 36.85 0.86 -0.95
CA ALA A 570 36.10 0.63 0.28
C ALA A 570 36.80 1.20 1.54
N ASN A 571 38.10 1.53 1.46
CA ASN A 571 38.86 2.14 2.54
C ASN A 571 38.60 3.64 2.72
N ILE A 572 37.93 4.32 1.78
CA ILE A 572 37.67 5.76 1.87
C ILE A 572 36.57 6.02 2.92
N CYS A 573 35.33 5.63 2.63
CA CYS A 573 34.19 5.81 3.53
C CYS A 573 33.37 4.51 3.65
N PRO A 574 33.83 3.50 4.43
CA PRO A 574 33.09 2.26 4.59
C PRO A 574 31.73 2.48 5.28
N GLN A 575 31.63 3.47 6.18
CA GLN A 575 30.38 3.79 6.89
C GLN A 575 29.19 4.12 5.97
N ASP A 576 29.43 4.70 4.79
CA ASP A 576 28.36 5.01 3.82
C ASP A 576 28.37 4.05 2.61
N CYS A 577 29.55 3.55 2.22
CA CYS A 577 29.70 2.68 1.04
C CYS A 577 29.58 1.17 1.29
N LEU A 578 29.60 0.68 2.55
CA LEU A 578 29.61 -0.75 2.84
C LEU A 578 28.39 -1.46 2.26
N ARG A 579 28.66 -2.43 1.36
CA ARG A 579 27.65 -3.25 0.68
C ARG A 579 27.86 -4.72 1.02
N SER A 580 26.80 -5.40 1.44
CA SER A 580 26.80 -6.82 1.84
C SER A 580 27.76 -7.13 3.01
N GLY A 581 28.03 -6.15 3.87
CA GLY A 581 28.76 -6.33 5.12
C GLY A 581 27.83 -6.54 6.31
N SER A 582 28.36 -7.02 7.43
CA SER A 582 27.60 -7.17 8.69
C SER A 582 27.91 -6.01 9.64
N ILE A 583 26.87 -5.29 10.05
CA ILE A 583 26.95 -4.29 11.12
C ILE A 583 26.54 -4.99 12.42
N ILE A 584 27.37 -4.88 13.46
CA ILE A 584 27.23 -5.58 14.74
C ILE A 584 26.95 -4.53 15.82
N GLY A 585 26.00 -4.81 16.72
CA GLY A 585 25.53 -3.86 17.73
C GLY A 585 24.28 -3.09 17.31
N GLY A 586 23.93 -2.04 18.05
CA GLY A 586 22.69 -1.30 17.85
C GLY A 586 22.76 -0.36 16.66
N HIS A 587 22.03 -0.64 15.57
CA HIS A 587 22.10 0.14 14.34
C HIS A 587 20.79 0.11 13.53
N GLU A 588 20.65 1.08 12.62
CA GLU A 588 19.71 1.08 11.49
C GLU A 588 20.54 1.07 10.19
N PRO A 589 20.41 0.07 9.30
CA PRO A 589 21.12 0.05 8.03
C PRO A 589 20.55 1.09 7.04
N GLY A 590 21.38 1.58 6.12
CA GLY A 590 20.93 2.43 5.01
C GLY A 590 20.11 1.67 3.98
N GLU A 591 19.23 2.39 3.27
CA GLU A 591 18.24 1.81 2.34
C GLU A 591 18.85 0.98 1.20
N ARG A 592 20.13 1.21 0.88
CA ARG A 592 20.88 0.45 -0.14
C ARG A 592 22.26 -0.05 0.31
N ARG A 593 22.88 0.63 1.28
CA ARG A 593 24.25 0.43 1.79
C ARG A 593 24.50 1.36 2.98
N GLY A 594 25.60 1.13 3.71
CA GLY A 594 26.05 1.99 4.80
C GLY A 594 25.20 1.95 6.07
N ILE A 595 25.55 2.81 7.03
CA ILE A 595 24.95 2.94 8.36
C ILE A 595 24.08 4.20 8.38
N LYS A 596 22.76 4.06 8.50
CA LYS A 596 21.82 5.19 8.57
C LYS A 596 21.72 5.77 9.97
N ALA A 597 21.77 4.91 10.99
CA ALA A 597 21.85 5.30 12.38
C ALA A 597 22.64 4.26 13.19
N GLY A 598 23.30 4.70 14.25
CA GLY A 598 24.12 3.85 15.12
C GLY A 598 23.94 4.21 16.59
N PHE A 599 24.20 3.26 17.48
CA PHE A 599 24.25 3.45 18.91
C PHE A 599 25.69 3.64 19.37
N GLY A 600 25.99 4.79 19.99
CA GLY A 600 27.30 5.09 20.54
C GLY A 600 28.34 5.47 19.48
N ILE A 601 29.47 4.75 19.49
CA ILE A 601 30.59 4.89 18.56
C ILE A 601 30.49 3.78 17.51
N CYS A 602 30.54 4.16 16.23
CA CYS A 602 30.63 3.20 15.14
C CYS A 602 32.02 3.23 14.50
N ASN A 603 32.67 2.07 14.40
CA ASN A 603 33.91 1.88 13.64
C ASN A 603 33.76 0.72 12.62
N CYS A 604 34.56 0.74 11.56
CA CYS A 604 34.43 -0.16 10.42
C CYS A 604 35.78 -0.72 9.94
N PHE A 605 35.79 -2.01 9.68
CA PHE A 605 36.91 -2.77 9.12
C PHE A 605 36.58 -3.12 7.66
N PRO A 606 37.03 -2.30 6.68
CA PRO A 606 36.66 -2.47 5.27
C PRO A 606 37.13 -3.78 4.66
N GLU A 607 38.29 -4.30 5.09
CA GLU A 607 38.85 -5.58 4.63
C GLU A 607 37.94 -6.77 4.97
N GLU A 608 37.40 -6.81 6.20
CA GLU A 608 36.46 -7.84 6.66
C GLU A 608 35.01 -7.56 6.26
N LYS A 609 34.71 -6.35 5.76
CA LYS A 609 33.34 -5.85 5.50
C LYS A 609 32.46 -5.88 6.76
N LYS A 610 33.03 -5.51 7.91
CA LYS A 610 32.32 -5.44 9.20
C LYS A 610 32.33 -4.04 9.77
N CYS A 611 31.26 -3.65 10.45
CA CYS A 611 31.25 -2.49 11.32
C CYS A 611 30.70 -2.88 12.69
N PHE A 612 31.14 -2.20 13.73
CA PHE A 612 30.67 -2.35 15.10
C PHE A 612 30.12 -1.00 15.56
N CYS A 613 28.92 -0.99 16.16
CA CYS A 613 28.28 0.18 16.74
C CYS A 613 27.93 -0.11 18.20
N GLU A 614 28.75 0.40 19.11
CA GLU A 614 28.67 0.13 20.55
C GLU A 614 28.91 1.42 21.35
N PRO A 615 28.29 1.56 22.54
CA PRO A 615 28.61 2.67 23.43
C PRO A 615 30.08 2.60 23.87
N GLU A 616 30.63 3.74 24.27
CA GLU A 616 31.92 3.73 24.96
C GLU A 616 31.75 3.01 26.31
N ASP A 617 32.57 2.00 26.58
CA ASP A 617 32.56 1.30 27.87
C ASP A 617 32.85 2.32 28.98
N SER A 618 31.82 2.68 29.76
CA SER A 618 32.05 3.26 31.06
C SER A 618 32.86 2.26 31.87
N GLN A 619 34.05 2.65 32.31
CA GLN A 619 34.71 1.96 33.41
C GLN A 619 33.89 2.21 34.69
N ASP A 620 32.79 1.48 34.83
CA ASP A 620 32.00 1.39 36.05
C ASP A 620 32.77 0.57 37.08
N LEU A 621 33.80 1.20 37.64
CA LEU A 621 34.56 0.84 38.85
C LEU A 621 33.69 0.77 40.12
N LEU A 622 32.36 0.71 39.96
CA LEU A 622 31.34 0.73 41.00
C LEU A 622 30.74 -0.66 41.31
N CYS A 623 30.98 -1.68 40.47
CA CYS A 623 30.41 -3.02 40.69
C CYS A 623 31.25 -3.94 41.60
N ASP A 624 32.55 -3.69 41.80
CA ASP A 624 33.42 -4.63 42.54
C ASP A 624 33.28 -4.49 44.07
N GLU A 625 33.26 -3.26 44.59
CA GLU A 625 33.11 -3.01 46.05
C GLU A 625 31.74 -3.49 46.60
N LEU A 626 30.65 -3.26 45.87
CA LEU A 626 29.32 -3.70 46.31
C LEU A 626 29.18 -5.24 46.25
N CYS A 627 29.75 -5.88 45.23
CA CYS A 627 29.74 -7.34 45.13
C CYS A 627 30.60 -7.98 46.23
N ARG A 628 31.80 -7.43 46.48
CA ARG A 628 32.72 -7.90 47.52
C ARG A 628 32.16 -7.75 48.93
N THR A 629 31.48 -6.65 49.22
CA THR A 629 30.78 -6.45 50.50
C THR A 629 29.58 -7.39 50.67
N VAL A 630 28.75 -7.58 49.63
CA VAL A 630 27.63 -8.55 49.67
C VAL A 630 28.13 -9.99 49.89
N ILE A 631 29.18 -10.42 49.19
CA ILE A 631 29.78 -11.75 49.38
C ILE A 631 30.36 -11.89 50.80
N ALA A 632 31.07 -10.88 51.31
CA ALA A 632 31.62 -10.91 52.67
C ALA A 632 30.52 -11.01 53.74
N VAL A 633 29.43 -10.25 53.60
CA VAL A 633 28.27 -10.31 54.51
C VAL A 633 27.56 -11.66 54.43
N ALA A 634 27.38 -12.22 53.23
CA ALA A 634 26.76 -13.53 53.04
C ALA A 634 27.60 -14.67 53.66
N VAL A 635 28.93 -14.64 53.50
CA VAL A 635 29.83 -15.61 54.14
C VAL A 635 29.81 -15.47 55.66
N LEU A 636 29.81 -14.24 56.19
CA LEU A 636 29.71 -13.99 57.63
C LEU A 636 28.39 -14.51 58.21
N PHE A 637 27.25 -14.25 57.56
CA PHE A 637 25.94 -14.78 57.97
C PHE A 637 25.90 -16.31 57.92
N SER A 638 26.44 -16.92 56.86
CA SER A 638 26.53 -18.38 56.75
C SER A 638 27.37 -18.99 57.89
N PHE A 639 28.49 -18.35 58.26
CA PHE A 639 29.31 -18.79 59.38
C PHE A 639 28.57 -18.66 60.72
N ILE A 640 27.89 -17.54 60.97
CA ILE A 640 27.09 -17.32 62.19
C ILE A 640 25.97 -18.36 62.29
N VAL A 641 25.22 -18.59 61.20
CA VAL A 641 24.14 -19.60 61.17
C VAL A 641 24.70 -21.01 61.40
N SER A 642 25.85 -21.35 60.82
CA SER A 642 26.52 -22.64 61.05
C SER A 642 26.98 -22.83 62.51
N VAL A 643 27.49 -21.78 63.16
CA VAL A 643 27.85 -21.80 64.59
C VAL A 643 26.60 -21.93 65.47
N LEU A 644 25.51 -21.22 65.16
CA LEU A 644 24.25 -21.32 65.90
C LEU A 644 23.58 -22.70 65.72
N LEU A 645 23.60 -23.27 64.52
CA LEU A 645 23.06 -24.61 64.26
C LEU A 645 23.93 -25.69 64.91
N SER A 646 25.26 -25.60 64.83
CA SER A 646 26.14 -26.58 65.48
C SER A 646 26.05 -26.54 67.00
N THR A 647 25.99 -25.35 67.62
CA THR A 647 25.76 -25.21 69.07
C THR A 647 24.37 -25.72 69.49
N PHE A 648 23.32 -25.45 68.71
CA PHE A 648 21.99 -26.02 68.93
C PHE A 648 21.99 -27.56 68.83
N CYS A 649 22.64 -28.12 67.82
CA CYS A 649 22.79 -29.57 67.65
C CYS A 649 23.58 -30.21 68.78
N ILE A 650 24.72 -29.63 69.20
CA ILE A 650 25.53 -30.12 70.32
C ILE A 650 24.74 -30.06 71.63
N HIS A 651 24.01 -28.97 71.89
CA HIS A 651 23.16 -28.84 73.08
C HIS A 651 22.01 -29.85 73.08
N ARG A 652 21.45 -30.19 71.91
CA ARG A 652 20.39 -31.21 71.79
C ARG A 652 20.94 -32.63 71.89
N TYR A 653 22.16 -32.88 71.40
CA TYR A 653 22.85 -34.17 71.49
C TYR A 653 23.23 -34.51 72.94
N HIS A 654 23.76 -33.55 73.70
CA HIS A 654 24.08 -33.74 75.11
C HIS A 654 22.86 -33.94 76.03
N LYS A 655 21.64 -33.55 75.61
CA LYS A 655 20.41 -33.77 76.39
C LYS A 655 19.78 -35.17 76.21
N ASN A 656 20.11 -35.88 75.13
CA ASN A 656 19.48 -37.17 74.78
C ASN A 656 20.47 -38.35 74.73
N ALA A 657 21.68 -38.21 75.26
CA ALA A 657 22.71 -39.26 75.23
C ALA A 657 22.43 -40.38 76.26
N HIS A 658 21.86 -41.50 75.80
CA HIS A 658 21.87 -42.75 76.55
C HIS A 658 23.28 -43.38 76.58
N LYS A 659 23.57 -44.13 77.66
CA LYS A 659 24.87 -44.81 77.90
C LYS A 659 25.17 -45.93 76.87
N PRO A 660 26.46 -46.28 76.67
CA PRO A 660 26.93 -47.03 75.50
C PRO A 660 26.97 -48.55 75.69
N PRO A 661 27.06 -49.33 74.58
CA PRO A 661 27.59 -50.70 74.56
C PRO A 661 29.02 -50.81 73.97
N ILE A 662 29.69 -51.90 74.33
CA ILE A 662 31.13 -52.20 74.19
C ILE A 662 31.26 -53.71 73.85
N ALA A 663 32.08 -54.19 72.91
CA ALA A 663 32.88 -53.55 71.86
C ALA A 663 33.33 -54.60 70.80
N SER A 664 33.88 -54.14 69.66
CA SER A 664 34.68 -54.96 68.73
C SER A 664 35.74 -54.04 68.11
N ALA A 665 36.98 -53.99 68.58
CA ALA A 665 38.06 -54.95 68.34
C ALA A 665 38.60 -54.93 66.90
N GLU A 666 39.78 -54.30 66.75
CA GLU A 666 40.92 -54.72 65.90
C GLU A 666 40.75 -54.72 64.34
N MET A 667 41.73 -54.35 63.50
CA MET A 667 43.19 -54.13 63.60
C MET A 667 43.60 -52.89 62.75
N THR A 668 44.55 -52.04 63.18
CA THR A 668 45.95 -51.87 62.69
C THR A 668 46.15 -51.84 61.15
N PHE A 669 46.99 -50.99 60.53
CA PHE A 669 48.38 -50.63 60.89
C PHE A 669 48.80 -49.19 60.46
N ARG A 670 50.07 -48.81 60.71
CA ARG A 670 50.62 -47.43 60.72
C ARG A 670 51.42 -47.01 59.45
N ARG A 671 51.32 -45.71 59.08
CA ARG A 671 52.40 -44.75 58.68
C ARG A 671 53.35 -45.15 57.48
N PRO A 672 54.30 -44.29 57.03
CA PRO A 672 54.12 -42.93 56.45
C PRO A 672 55.06 -42.62 55.23
N ALA A 673 54.98 -41.38 54.72
CA ALA A 673 56.10 -40.55 54.24
C ALA A 673 56.89 -40.83 52.92
N GLN A 674 57.01 -39.74 52.14
CA GLN A 674 58.18 -39.24 51.38
C GLN A 674 58.61 -39.85 50.01
N ALA A 675 58.25 -39.09 48.96
CA ALA A 675 59.13 -38.22 48.15
C ALA A 675 60.12 -38.79 47.08
N PHE A 676 60.17 -38.04 45.96
CA PHE A 676 61.17 -37.99 44.88
C PHE A 676 61.16 -39.16 43.83
N PRO A 677 61.80 -39.04 42.64
CA PRO A 677 61.12 -38.44 41.47
C PRO A 677 61.45 -39.10 40.09
N VAL A 678 61.01 -38.47 39.00
CA VAL A 678 61.46 -38.59 37.57
C VAL A 678 61.85 -39.98 37.01
N SER A 679 61.14 -40.46 35.98
CA SER A 679 61.70 -40.66 34.61
C SER A 679 60.76 -41.37 33.61
N TYR A 680 61.00 -41.11 32.31
CA TYR A 680 60.34 -41.68 31.14
C TYR A 680 60.88 -43.09 30.79
N SER A 681 60.09 -43.90 30.05
CA SER A 681 60.43 -44.27 28.66
C SER A 681 59.52 -45.31 27.96
N SER A 682 59.10 -44.97 26.73
CA SER A 682 58.91 -45.87 25.56
C SER A 682 57.86 -47.00 25.62
N SER A 683 57.23 -47.48 24.54
CA SER A 683 57.26 -47.21 23.08
C SER A 683 55.97 -47.74 22.41
N GLY A 684 55.73 -47.44 21.11
CA GLY A 684 54.78 -48.22 20.28
C GLY A 684 54.04 -47.43 19.19
N THR A 685 54.04 -47.91 17.94
CA THR A 685 53.46 -47.22 16.76
C THR A 685 52.47 -48.08 15.94
N ARG A 686 51.66 -47.41 15.09
CA ARG A 686 51.01 -47.85 13.83
C ARG A 686 49.61 -48.54 13.82
N ARG A 687 48.61 -47.77 13.27
CA ARG A 687 47.83 -48.01 12.00
C ARG A 687 46.84 -49.24 11.90
N PRO A 688 45.94 -49.34 10.89
CA PRO A 688 44.62 -48.65 10.80
C PRO A 688 43.45 -49.56 10.28
N SER A 689 42.25 -49.02 9.99
CA SER A 689 41.30 -49.57 8.99
C SER A 689 40.19 -48.59 8.56
N THR A 690 39.56 -48.85 7.39
CA THR A 690 38.51 -48.06 6.70
C THR A 690 37.52 -49.02 5.98
N ASP A 691 36.54 -48.50 5.22
CA ASP A 691 35.66 -49.14 4.18
C ASP A 691 34.26 -49.65 4.65
N SER A 692 33.15 -49.63 3.86
CA SER A 692 32.85 -49.04 2.52
C SER A 692 31.33 -49.04 2.13
N VAL A 693 30.92 -48.06 1.28
CA VAL A 693 29.99 -48.08 0.10
C VAL A 693 28.46 -48.45 0.21
N GLU A 694 27.68 -47.88 -0.73
CA GLU A 694 26.21 -47.73 -0.92
C GLU A 694 25.39 -48.97 -1.36
N ASN A 695 24.05 -49.02 -1.05
CA ASN A 695 22.94 -48.83 -2.04
C ASN A 695 21.46 -48.97 -1.54
N GLN A 696 20.56 -48.16 -2.15
CA GLN A 696 19.12 -48.34 -2.50
C GLN A 696 17.91 -48.40 -1.50
N VAL A 697 17.22 -47.24 -1.35
CA VAL A 697 15.79 -46.88 -1.60
C VAL A 697 14.55 -47.62 -0.99
N SER A 698 13.52 -46.80 -0.65
CA SER A 698 12.06 -47.03 -0.37
C SER A 698 11.64 -47.27 1.11
N VAL A 699 10.49 -46.78 1.63
CA VAL A 699 9.41 -45.88 1.16
C VAL A 699 8.69 -45.25 2.39
N GLU A 700 8.04 -44.08 2.26
CA GLU A 700 6.99 -43.42 3.12
C GLU A 700 7.02 -43.56 4.68
N THR A 701 6.66 -42.59 5.53
CA THR A 701 5.36 -41.86 5.56
C THR A 701 5.34 -40.79 6.70
N PHE A 702 4.28 -39.97 6.74
CA PHE A 702 3.73 -39.23 7.90
C PHE A 702 4.53 -38.09 8.56
N LYS A 703 4.09 -36.84 8.24
CA LYS A 703 4.15 -35.67 9.13
C LYS A 703 2.73 -35.11 9.29
N ILE A 704 2.28 -34.95 10.54
CA ILE A 704 0.98 -34.35 10.89
C ILE A 704 1.18 -32.82 11.00
N PRO A 705 0.35 -31.98 10.33
CA PRO A 705 0.38 -30.53 10.52
C PRO A 705 -0.48 -30.11 11.73
N PHE A 706 -0.01 -29.10 12.46
CA PHE A 706 -0.77 -28.42 13.52
C PHE A 706 -1.81 -27.46 12.91
N ALA A 707 -2.99 -27.39 13.53
CA ALA A 707 -4.02 -26.38 13.25
C ALA A 707 -3.92 -25.18 14.23
N PRO A 708 -4.48 -24.00 13.90
CA PRO A 708 -4.16 -22.74 14.59
C PRO A 708 -5.22 -22.23 15.59
N PHE A 709 -4.79 -21.26 16.39
CA PHE A 709 -5.51 -20.17 17.07
C PHE A 709 -7.06 -20.17 17.12
N PHE A 710 -7.56 -19.97 18.35
CA PHE A 710 -8.80 -19.24 18.61
C PHE A 710 -8.55 -18.10 19.61
N LEU A 711 -9.15 -16.94 19.35
CA LEU A 711 -9.24 -15.79 20.26
C LEU A 711 -10.33 -16.03 21.31
N LEU A 712 -10.20 -15.41 22.49
CA LEU A 712 -11.28 -14.59 23.06
C LEU A 712 -10.82 -13.72 24.24
N SER A 713 -11.40 -12.53 24.30
CA SER A 713 -11.24 -11.48 25.31
C SER A 713 -12.15 -11.68 26.52
N GLN A 714 -11.73 -11.22 27.70
CA GLN A 714 -12.64 -10.53 28.63
C GLN A 714 -11.90 -9.69 29.67
N GLU A 715 -12.38 -8.47 29.89
CA GLU A 715 -12.03 -7.61 31.03
C GLU A 715 -12.85 -8.02 32.27
N PHE A 716 -12.35 -7.76 33.49
CA PHE A 716 -13.13 -7.05 34.53
C PHE A 716 -12.24 -6.55 35.69
N ASN A 717 -12.58 -5.38 36.22
CA ASN A 717 -11.95 -4.71 37.36
C ASN A 717 -12.13 -5.44 38.71
N TRP A 718 -11.27 -5.15 39.69
CA TRP A 718 -11.63 -4.60 41.02
C TRP A 718 -10.36 -4.20 41.81
N GLY A 719 -10.36 -3.03 42.46
CA GLY A 719 -9.21 -2.50 43.22
C GLY A 719 -9.31 -2.70 44.74
N PRO A 720 -8.29 -2.29 45.53
CA PRO A 720 -8.24 -2.50 46.98
C PRO A 720 -8.57 -1.26 47.83
N GLY A 721 -9.24 -1.50 48.97
CA GLY A 721 -8.84 -0.99 50.29
C GLY A 721 -9.01 0.51 50.62
N LYS A 722 -10.01 0.82 51.47
CA LYS A 722 -10.06 2.06 52.28
C LYS A 722 -9.00 2.03 53.40
N GLU A 723 -8.54 3.21 53.86
CA GLU A 723 -8.84 3.70 55.23
C GLU A 723 -8.46 5.17 55.47
N THR A 724 -9.25 5.83 56.34
CA THR A 724 -9.00 7.08 57.13
C THR A 724 -8.36 8.28 56.42
N THR A 725 -9.02 9.43 56.27
CA THR A 725 -9.78 10.21 57.28
C THR A 725 -11.00 10.93 56.70
#